data_AF-A0A6D2J640-F1
#
_entry.id   AF-A0A6D2J640-F1
#
_cell.length_a   1.000
_cell.length_b   1.000
_cell.length_c   1.000
_cell.angle_alpha   90.00
_cell.angle_beta   90.00
_cell.angle_gamma   90.00
#
_symmetry.space_group_name_H-M   'P 1'
#
loop_
_entity.id
_entity.type
_entity.pdbx_description
1 polymer ?
#
loop_
_entity_poly.entity_id
_entity_poly.type
_entity_poly.pdbx_seq_one_letter_code
_entity_poly.pdbx_strand_id
1 'polypeptide(L)'
;MAVAFRGGRGGVGSGQSSGLRSFFSYRIFISALFSFLFLATFSVVLNSSRHQPHQDHILPSMGNAYMQRTFLALQSDPMKTRLDLIHKQATDHLTLVNAYAAYARKLKLDASKQLKLFEDLAINFSEMQSKPGLKSAVSDDGNALEEDAFRLLEKEVKDKVKTARMMIVESKESYDTQLKIQKLKDTIFAVQEQLTKAKKNGAVASLISAKSVPKSLHCLAMRLVGERISHPEKYKDSPPDPAAEDPSLYHYAIFSDNVIAVSVVVRSVVMNAEEPWKHVFHVVTDRMNLAAMKVWFKMRPLDRGAHVEIKSVEDFKFLNSSYAPVLRQLESAKLQKFYFENQAENATKDSHNLKFKNPKYLSMLNHLRFYLPEMYPKLNKILFLDDDVVVQKDVTGLWKINLDGKVNGAVETCFGSFHRYGQYLNFTHPLIKENFNPNACAWAFGMNIFDLNAWRREKCTEQYHYWQNLNEDRSLWKLGTLPPGLMTFYSKTKSLDKSWHVLGLGYNPGVSMDEIRNAGVIHYNGNMKPWLDIAMNQYKSLWTKYVDNEMEFVQMCNFDRSFAIYLLQNFTSLCNFTVFQIFSSSSFFDNLKSFSGYISREKKKTMAVQPTRIGLAGLAVMGQNLALNIAEKGFPISVYNRTTSKVDETVERAKKEGNLPLYGFHDAESFVNSIQKPRVIIMLVKAGAPVDQTIKTLSAYLEKGDCIVDGGNEWYENTERREKAVADNGFLYLGMGVSGGEEGARNGPSMMPGGSYEAYKNIEDILLKVAAQVRDSGPCVTYIGKGGSGNFVKMVHNGIEYGDMQLIAEAYDVLKSVGKLSNEELHSVFSEWNNSELESFLIEITADIFGIKDDKGEGHLVDKVLDKTGMKGTGKWTVQQAAELSVPAPTIESSLDARFLSGLKDERVEAAKVFKEGGFGDILTDQKVDKKQLIDDVRKALYASKICSYAQGMNLIRAKSEEKGWGLKLGELARIWKGGCIIRAIFLDRIKQAYDRNAELANLLVDPEFAKEIIERQSAWRRVVCLSINSGISTPGMSASLAYFDSYRRERLPANLVQAQRDYFGAHTYERTDVEGSFHTEWFKIARQSKSKM
;
A
#
# COMPACT_ATOMS: atom_id res chain seq x y z
N MET A 1 -36.94 0.64 48.56
CA MET A 1 -36.80 -0.25 49.74
C MET A 1 -35.31 -0.20 50.09
N ALA A 2 -34.93 0.44 51.20
CA ALA A 2 -34.90 -0.13 52.57
C ALA A 2 -33.83 -1.26 52.65
N VAL A 3 -32.60 -1.09 53.15
CA VAL A 3 -32.05 -0.51 54.42
C VAL A 3 -32.08 -1.53 55.58
N ALA A 4 -31.04 -1.48 56.44
CA ALA A 4 -30.85 -2.11 57.78
C ALA A 4 -29.96 -3.38 57.85
N PHE A 5 -29.16 -3.66 58.91
CA PHE A 5 -28.42 -2.79 59.88
C PHE A 5 -27.48 -3.65 60.80
N ARG A 6 -26.58 -2.99 61.55
CA ARG A 6 -25.84 -3.41 62.78
C ARG A 6 -24.64 -4.39 62.64
N GLY A 7 -23.55 -4.28 63.44
CA GLY A 7 -23.10 -3.12 64.25
C GLY A 7 -22.22 -3.41 65.50
N GLY A 8 -21.43 -2.41 65.93
CA GLY A 8 -20.93 -2.20 67.32
C GLY A 8 -19.51 -2.70 67.68
N ARG A 9 -18.82 -2.18 68.73
CA ARG A 9 -19.01 -0.94 69.53
C ARG A 9 -17.77 -0.65 70.44
N GLY A 10 -17.43 0.63 70.69
CA GLY A 10 -16.38 1.10 71.64
C GLY A 10 -15.02 1.40 70.98
N GLY A 11 -14.17 2.36 71.39
CA GLY A 11 -14.26 3.40 72.44
C GLY A 11 -13.36 3.14 73.66
N VAL A 12 -12.68 4.12 74.29
CA VAL A 12 -12.52 5.59 74.06
C VAL A 12 -11.17 6.06 74.68
N GLY A 13 -10.49 7.08 74.13
CA GLY A 13 -9.27 7.67 74.74
C GLY A 13 -8.70 8.90 74.03
N SER A 14 -8.61 10.02 74.75
CA SER A 14 -8.18 11.39 74.36
C SER A 14 -6.96 11.57 73.43
N GLY A 15 -7.10 12.44 72.42
CA GLY A 15 -6.00 13.03 71.62
C GLY A 15 -6.51 14.09 70.62
N GLN A 16 -5.85 15.24 70.53
CA GLN A 16 -6.21 16.39 69.67
C GLN A 16 -6.13 16.05 68.15
N SER A 17 -6.91 16.62 67.22
CA SER A 17 -7.97 17.65 67.29
C SER A 17 -8.98 17.57 66.13
N SER A 18 -10.06 18.37 66.20
CA SER A 18 -11.02 18.71 65.13
C SER A 18 -10.38 19.17 63.80
N GLY A 19 -11.06 19.16 62.65
CA GLY A 19 -12.46 18.83 62.34
C GLY A 19 -12.89 19.38 60.97
N LEU A 20 -14.01 18.90 60.41
CA LEU A 20 -14.38 19.16 59.00
C LEU A 20 -14.69 20.64 58.68
N ARG A 21 -14.06 21.19 57.63
CA ARG A 21 -14.68 22.14 56.67
C ARG A 21 -13.81 22.34 55.42
N SER A 22 -14.46 22.28 54.25
CA SER A 22 -14.06 22.83 52.92
C SER A 22 -13.92 21.84 51.75
N PHE A 23 -15.06 21.31 51.29
CA PHE A 23 -15.18 20.71 49.95
C PHE A 23 -15.32 21.76 48.81
N PHE A 24 -15.14 23.05 49.11
CA PHE A 24 -15.21 24.16 48.16
C PHE A 24 -13.82 24.73 47.75
N SER A 25 -12.74 24.38 48.46
CA SER A 25 -11.41 24.99 48.22
C SER A 25 -10.70 24.52 46.95
N TYR A 26 -10.89 23.26 46.51
CA TYR A 26 -9.95 22.64 45.58
C TYR A 26 -10.00 23.22 44.15
N ARG A 27 -11.16 23.73 43.71
CA ARG A 27 -11.28 24.43 42.41
C ARG A 27 -10.62 25.82 42.40
N ILE A 28 -10.49 26.46 43.56
CA ILE A 28 -9.87 27.79 43.68
C ILE A 28 -8.34 27.67 43.59
N PHE A 29 -7.77 26.60 44.15
CA PHE A 29 -6.31 26.35 44.13
C PHE A 29 -5.76 26.23 42.69
N ILE A 30 -6.48 25.55 41.79
CA ILE A 30 -6.08 25.42 40.38
C ILE A 30 -6.15 26.78 39.66
N SER A 31 -7.11 27.65 40.01
CA SER A 31 -7.21 29.00 39.42
C SER A 31 -6.03 29.90 39.81
N ALA A 32 -5.54 29.79 41.05
CA ALA A 32 -4.43 30.61 41.55
C ALA A 32 -3.09 30.27 40.87
N LEU A 33 -2.87 29.00 40.51
CA LEU A 33 -1.64 28.55 39.85
C LEU A 33 -1.44 29.22 38.47
N PHE A 34 -2.53 29.40 37.71
CA PHE A 34 -2.50 30.12 36.43
C PHE A 34 -2.20 31.62 36.59
N SER A 35 -2.65 32.25 37.68
CA SER A 35 -2.35 33.66 37.96
C SER A 35 -0.88 33.91 38.33
N PHE A 36 -0.20 32.94 38.96
CA PHE A 36 1.22 33.11 39.32
C PHE A 36 2.17 33.11 38.11
N LEU A 37 1.87 32.34 37.05
CA LEU A 37 2.63 32.41 35.79
C LEU A 37 2.56 33.81 35.16
N PHE A 38 1.44 34.52 35.32
CA PHE A 38 1.21 35.85 34.74
C PHE A 38 2.03 36.96 35.42
N LEU A 39 2.47 36.75 36.66
CA LEU A 39 3.35 37.69 37.38
C LEU A 39 4.84 37.45 37.11
N ALA A 40 5.25 36.20 36.87
CA ALA A 40 6.62 35.86 36.49
C ALA A 40 7.05 36.56 35.19
N THR A 41 6.12 36.78 34.26
CA THR A 41 6.33 37.51 33.00
C THR A 41 6.56 39.02 33.15
N PHE A 42 6.47 39.60 34.35
CA PHE A 42 6.53 41.07 34.54
C PHE A 42 7.84 41.59 35.17
N SER A 43 8.64 40.74 35.83
CA SER A 43 9.70 41.22 36.76
C SER A 43 11.12 41.31 36.18
N VAL A 44 11.40 40.76 35.00
CA VAL A 44 12.78 40.74 34.41
C VAL A 44 12.99 41.87 33.36
N VAL A 45 12.16 42.92 33.42
CA VAL A 45 12.31 44.15 32.62
C VAL A 45 13.35 45.11 33.24
N LEU A 46 13.83 44.84 34.47
CA LEU A 46 14.65 45.76 35.28
C LEU A 46 16.05 45.20 35.60
N ASN A 47 16.97 45.35 34.64
CA ASN A 47 18.44 45.53 34.73
C ASN A 47 19.06 45.08 33.37
N SER A 48 19.58 45.90 32.45
CA SER A 48 20.51 47.05 32.54
C SER A 48 21.87 46.68 33.18
N SER A 49 23.06 46.88 32.59
CA SER A 49 23.50 47.32 31.23
C SER A 49 24.99 46.87 31.02
N ARG A 50 25.84 47.25 30.03
CA ARG A 50 25.90 48.33 29.02
C ARG A 50 27.01 48.09 27.95
N HIS A 51 26.88 48.70 26.76
CA HIS A 51 27.92 49.07 25.76
C HIS A 51 28.71 48.03 24.91
N GLN A 52 29.23 48.59 23.79
CA GLN A 52 29.93 48.08 22.58
C GLN A 52 31.36 48.74 22.51
N PRO A 53 32.25 48.63 21.47
CA PRO A 53 32.03 48.31 20.03
C PRO A 53 33.14 47.55 19.20
N HIS A 54 32.83 47.21 17.92
CA HIS A 54 33.70 47.04 16.70
C HIS A 54 34.90 46.01 16.70
N GLN A 55 35.43 45.45 15.58
CA GLN A 55 35.11 45.43 14.13
C GLN A 55 35.71 44.20 13.36
N ASP A 56 35.07 43.80 12.26
CA ASP A 56 35.56 43.28 10.93
C ASP A 56 36.43 42.01 10.64
N HIS A 57 35.88 41.20 9.69
CA HIS A 57 36.48 40.53 8.50
C HIS A 57 37.30 39.18 8.47
N ILE A 58 36.69 38.21 7.74
CA ILE A 58 37.22 37.37 6.63
C ILE A 58 38.07 36.09 6.91
N LEU A 59 37.86 35.10 6.01
CA LEU A 59 38.36 33.70 5.90
C LEU A 59 39.30 33.52 4.66
N PRO A 60 40.12 32.45 4.54
CA PRO A 60 39.70 31.31 3.68
C PRO A 60 40.33 29.90 3.95
N SER A 61 39.81 28.92 3.19
CA SER A 61 40.25 27.54 2.84
C SER A 61 41.77 27.31 2.61
N MET A 62 42.33 26.08 2.52
CA MET A 62 41.78 24.75 2.20
C MET A 62 42.28 23.64 3.15
N GLY A 63 41.66 22.45 3.11
CA GLY A 63 42.00 21.32 3.98
C GLY A 63 42.61 20.10 3.27
N ASN A 64 43.25 19.24 4.06
CA ASN A 64 43.30 17.80 3.81
C ASN A 64 43.52 17.03 5.13
N ALA A 65 42.44 16.50 5.71
CA ALA A 65 42.47 15.74 6.97
C ALA A 65 41.35 14.68 6.98
N TYR A 66 41.37 13.80 5.98
CA TYR A 66 40.30 12.83 5.64
C TYR A 66 40.03 11.75 6.71
N MET A 67 40.72 11.77 7.87
CA MET A 67 40.80 10.61 8.76
C MET A 67 40.86 10.94 10.27
N GLN A 68 40.32 12.08 10.76
CA GLN A 68 40.54 12.43 12.19
C GLN A 68 39.42 13.13 12.99
N ARG A 69 38.22 13.43 12.43
CA ARG A 69 37.14 14.09 13.22
C ARG A 69 35.81 13.35 13.38
N THR A 70 35.73 12.07 12.98
CA THR A 70 34.94 11.08 13.77
C THR A 70 35.79 10.41 14.86
N PHE A 71 36.99 10.95 15.14
CA PHE A 71 37.67 10.77 16.44
C PHE A 71 37.47 11.98 17.37
N LEU A 72 36.81 13.05 16.90
CA LEU A 72 36.52 14.27 17.67
C LEU A 72 35.04 14.71 17.60
N ALA A 73 34.14 13.73 17.40
CA ALA A 73 32.81 13.78 18.02
C ALA A 73 32.87 13.61 19.56
N LEU A 74 34.08 13.47 20.12
CA LEU A 74 34.39 13.39 21.55
C LEU A 74 34.46 14.75 22.29
N GLN A 75 34.33 15.89 21.60
CA GLN A 75 34.55 17.23 22.18
C GLN A 75 33.54 18.32 21.75
N SER A 76 32.35 17.95 21.26
CA SER A 76 31.23 18.89 21.11
C SER A 76 30.39 18.92 22.39
N ASP A 77 30.36 20.06 23.08
CA ASP A 77 29.60 20.24 24.32
C ASP A 77 28.11 19.87 24.16
N PRO A 78 27.60 18.84 24.88
CA PRO A 78 26.21 18.40 24.76
C PRO A 78 25.20 19.44 25.23
N MET A 79 25.59 20.42 26.08
CA MET A 79 24.71 21.53 26.43
C MET A 79 24.46 22.45 25.23
N LYS A 80 25.47 22.68 24.38
CA LYS A 80 25.32 23.51 23.18
C LYS A 80 24.44 22.82 22.13
N THR A 81 24.65 21.54 21.85
CA THR A 81 23.80 20.77 20.93
C THR A 81 22.35 20.69 21.44
N ARG A 82 22.14 20.60 22.76
CA ARG A 82 20.81 20.66 23.38
C ARG A 82 20.19 22.05 23.28
N LEU A 83 20.97 23.12 23.44
CA LEU A 83 20.51 24.50 23.27
C LEU A 83 20.06 24.75 21.82
N ASP A 84 20.82 24.28 20.83
CA ASP A 84 20.46 24.38 19.42
C ASP A 84 19.17 23.60 19.09
N LEU A 85 18.97 22.42 19.70
CA LEU A 85 17.73 21.65 19.61
C LEU A 85 16.54 22.37 20.25
N ILE A 86 16.72 23.01 21.41
CA ILE A 86 15.68 23.84 22.06
C ILE A 86 15.38 25.08 21.22
N HIS A 87 16.39 25.74 20.65
CA HIS A 87 16.22 26.88 19.75
C HIS A 87 15.41 26.47 18.51
N LYS A 88 15.76 25.34 17.90
CA LYS A 88 15.01 24.79 16.77
C LYS A 88 13.56 24.48 17.15
N GLN A 89 13.32 23.79 18.26
CA GLN A 89 11.96 23.49 18.72
C GLN A 89 11.14 24.76 19.00
N ALA A 90 11.76 25.81 19.56
CA ALA A 90 11.14 27.11 19.74
C ALA A 90 10.81 27.80 18.40
N THR A 91 11.69 27.71 17.40
CA THR A 91 11.45 28.22 16.04
C THR A 91 10.36 27.44 15.29
N ASP A 92 10.31 26.11 15.46
CA ASP A 92 9.26 25.25 14.90
C ASP A 92 7.89 25.60 15.51
N HIS A 93 7.82 25.82 16.83
CA HIS A 93 6.61 26.29 17.51
C HIS A 93 6.23 27.74 17.14
N LEU A 94 7.18 28.65 16.97
CA LEU A 94 6.95 30.01 16.46
C LEU A 94 6.36 29.98 15.04
N THR A 95 6.85 29.08 14.18
CA THR A 95 6.33 28.86 12.83
C THR A 95 4.88 28.36 12.88
N LEU A 96 4.58 27.40 13.75
CA LEU A 96 3.23 26.87 13.97
C LEU A 96 2.25 27.94 14.48
N VAL A 97 2.66 28.76 15.46
CA VAL A 97 1.87 29.89 15.97
C VAL A 97 1.60 30.92 14.87
N ASN A 98 2.61 31.25 14.05
CA ASN A 98 2.45 32.16 12.92
C ASN A 98 1.48 31.62 11.86
N ALA A 99 1.50 30.31 11.57
CA ALA A 99 0.56 29.67 10.65
C ALA A 99 -0.90 29.76 11.16
N TYR A 100 -1.15 29.44 12.43
CA TYR A 100 -2.48 29.61 13.03
C TYR A 100 -2.92 31.09 13.08
N ALA A 101 -2.00 32.02 13.38
CA ALA A 101 -2.28 33.45 13.35
C ALA A 101 -2.53 34.00 11.92
N ALA A 102 -1.97 33.38 10.88
CA ALA A 102 -2.28 33.70 9.49
C ALA A 102 -3.66 33.17 9.09
N TYR A 103 -3.99 31.93 9.47
CA TYR A 103 -5.31 31.33 9.23
C TYR A 103 -6.45 32.10 9.92
N ALA A 104 -6.26 32.48 11.20
CA ALA A 104 -7.20 33.32 11.94
C ALA A 104 -7.37 34.72 11.31
N ARG A 105 -6.28 35.32 10.79
CA ARG A 105 -6.34 36.58 10.05
C ARG A 105 -7.11 36.44 8.73
N LYS A 106 -6.94 35.34 7.99
CA LYS A 106 -7.72 35.05 6.78
C LYS A 106 -9.22 34.95 7.08
N LEU A 107 -9.60 34.14 8.08
CA LEU A 107 -11.00 34.03 8.52
C LEU A 107 -11.63 35.38 8.89
N LYS A 108 -10.89 36.23 9.63
CA LYS A 108 -11.36 37.59 9.95
C LYS A 108 -11.49 38.46 8.70
N LEU A 109 -10.56 38.37 7.76
CA LEU A 109 -10.57 39.16 6.51
C LEU A 109 -11.76 38.78 5.62
N ASP A 110 -12.03 37.49 5.46
CA ASP A 110 -13.10 37.01 4.58
C ASP A 110 -14.49 37.30 5.18
N ALA A 111 -14.67 37.18 6.50
CA ALA A 111 -15.86 37.67 7.19
C ALA A 111 -16.04 39.20 7.07
N SER A 112 -14.96 39.97 7.14
CA SER A 112 -15.00 41.43 7.00
C SER A 112 -15.37 41.89 5.59
N LYS A 113 -15.02 41.12 4.53
CA LYS A 113 -15.48 41.37 3.16
C LYS A 113 -16.99 41.14 3.02
N GLN A 114 -17.48 40.04 3.57
CA GLN A 114 -18.92 39.73 3.54
C GLN A 114 -19.74 40.80 4.27
N LEU A 115 -19.30 41.25 5.45
CA LEU A 115 -19.96 42.33 6.18
C LEU A 115 -20.08 43.59 5.32
N LYS A 116 -18.97 44.06 4.73
CA LYS A 116 -18.99 45.27 3.89
C LYS A 116 -19.93 45.14 2.68
N LEU A 117 -19.95 43.98 2.02
CA LEU A 117 -20.86 43.73 0.90
C LEU A 117 -22.35 43.78 1.30
N PHE A 118 -22.69 43.44 2.55
CA PHE A 118 -24.04 43.64 3.09
C PHE A 118 -24.33 45.10 3.49
N GLU A 119 -23.33 45.83 3.99
CA GLU A 119 -23.45 47.28 4.26
C GLU A 119 -23.66 48.07 2.95
N ASP A 120 -22.85 47.81 1.92
CA ASP A 120 -22.97 48.43 0.59
C ASP A 120 -24.37 48.14 -0.02
N LEU A 121 -24.92 46.93 0.16
CA LEU A 121 -26.29 46.58 -0.24
C LEU A 121 -27.36 47.33 0.55
N ALA A 122 -27.21 47.47 1.87
CA ALA A 122 -28.16 48.19 2.72
C ALA A 122 -28.20 49.69 2.39
N ILE A 123 -27.06 50.29 2.07
CA ILE A 123 -26.95 51.67 1.57
C ILE A 123 -27.69 51.79 0.22
N ASN A 124 -27.43 50.90 -0.74
CA ASN A 124 -28.11 50.88 -2.04
C ASN A 124 -29.65 50.84 -1.90
N PHE A 125 -30.20 50.01 -1.01
CA PHE A 125 -31.65 49.97 -0.77
C PHE A 125 -32.19 51.25 -0.10
N SER A 126 -31.43 51.83 0.82
CA SER A 126 -31.80 53.09 1.48
C SER A 126 -31.79 54.28 0.51
N GLU A 127 -30.80 54.35 -0.39
CA GLU A 127 -30.72 55.34 -1.46
C GLU A 127 -31.90 55.21 -2.44
N MET A 128 -32.26 53.99 -2.86
CA MET A 128 -33.45 53.75 -3.68
C MET A 128 -34.75 54.21 -2.99
N GLN A 129 -34.89 54.01 -1.67
CA GLN A 129 -36.03 54.50 -0.89
C GLN A 129 -36.05 56.04 -0.75
N SER A 130 -34.92 56.71 -1.02
CA SER A 130 -34.78 58.17 -0.95
C SER A 130 -34.93 58.90 -2.29
N LYS A 131 -34.97 58.19 -3.43
CA LYS A 131 -35.11 58.80 -4.78
C LYS A 131 -36.34 59.72 -4.83
N PRO A 132 -36.21 61.04 -5.14
CA PRO A 132 -37.28 62.02 -4.93
C PRO A 132 -38.63 61.69 -5.57
N GLY A 133 -38.62 61.14 -6.80
CA GLY A 133 -39.83 60.81 -7.55
C GLY A 133 -40.77 59.81 -6.87
N LEU A 134 -40.28 59.02 -5.90
CA LEU A 134 -41.11 58.06 -5.17
C LEU A 134 -41.94 58.70 -4.05
N LYS A 135 -41.56 59.88 -3.55
CA LYS A 135 -42.34 60.62 -2.54
C LYS A 135 -43.36 61.57 -3.18
N SER A 136 -43.00 62.24 -4.27
CA SER A 136 -43.93 63.11 -5.00
C SER A 136 -45.10 62.36 -5.63
N ALA A 137 -44.92 61.09 -5.99
CA ALA A 137 -45.97 60.24 -6.59
C ALA A 137 -46.99 59.67 -5.58
N VAL A 138 -46.89 59.98 -4.29
CA VAL A 138 -47.73 59.41 -3.22
C VAL A 138 -48.51 60.49 -2.45
N SER A 139 -48.30 61.78 -2.77
CA SER A 139 -48.79 62.91 -1.96
C SER A 139 -49.57 63.98 -2.71
N ASP A 140 -49.90 63.78 -3.99
CA ASP A 140 -50.68 64.75 -4.77
C ASP A 140 -51.61 64.05 -5.77
N ASP A 141 -52.80 64.61 -5.97
CA ASP A 141 -53.90 63.98 -6.71
C ASP A 141 -53.95 64.50 -8.16
N GLY A 142 -54.02 63.60 -9.14
CA GLY A 142 -54.37 63.96 -10.52
C GLY A 142 -53.24 64.49 -11.43
N ASN A 143 -52.17 63.72 -11.65
CA ASN A 143 -51.38 63.82 -12.89
C ASN A 143 -50.90 62.45 -13.38
N ALA A 144 -50.74 62.30 -14.70
CA ALA A 144 -50.37 61.02 -15.31
C ALA A 144 -48.88 60.69 -15.09
N LEU A 145 -48.60 59.58 -14.41
CA LEU A 145 -47.25 59.05 -14.24
C LEU A 145 -46.79 58.30 -15.50
N GLU A 146 -45.56 58.53 -15.95
CA GLU A 146 -44.95 57.79 -17.06
C GLU A 146 -44.77 56.31 -16.69
N GLU A 147 -45.54 55.42 -17.31
CA GLU A 147 -45.56 53.99 -16.96
C GLU A 147 -44.18 53.32 -17.13
N ASP A 148 -43.40 53.76 -18.12
CA ASP A 148 -42.05 53.22 -18.38
C ASP A 148 -41.03 53.60 -17.30
N ALA A 149 -41.17 54.76 -16.65
CA ALA A 149 -40.34 55.12 -15.50
C ALA A 149 -40.60 54.20 -14.31
N PHE A 150 -41.87 53.83 -14.09
CA PHE A 150 -42.26 52.87 -13.04
C PHE A 150 -41.76 51.45 -13.37
N ARG A 151 -41.90 50.99 -14.62
CA ARG A 151 -41.39 49.69 -15.09
C ARG A 151 -39.86 49.57 -14.97
N LEU A 152 -39.13 50.65 -15.26
CA LEU A 152 -37.67 50.70 -15.08
C LEU A 152 -37.26 50.54 -13.61
N LEU A 153 -37.93 51.25 -12.69
CA LEU A 153 -37.68 51.12 -11.25
C LEU A 153 -38.06 49.73 -10.73
N GLU A 154 -39.20 49.17 -11.17
CA GLU A 154 -39.64 47.83 -10.77
C GLU A 154 -38.62 46.76 -11.19
N LYS A 155 -38.01 46.91 -12.37
CA LYS A 155 -36.90 46.06 -12.83
C LYS A 155 -35.63 46.24 -12.00
N GLU A 156 -35.20 47.47 -11.73
CA GLU A 156 -34.04 47.78 -10.89
C GLU A 156 -34.18 47.12 -9.50
N VAL A 157 -35.35 47.25 -8.88
CA VAL A 157 -35.67 46.62 -7.59
C VAL A 157 -35.68 45.08 -7.69
N LYS A 158 -36.31 44.50 -8.72
CA LYS A 158 -36.33 43.02 -8.92
C LYS A 158 -34.92 42.43 -9.06
N ASP A 159 -34.04 43.06 -9.83
CA ASP A 159 -32.67 42.59 -10.03
C ASP A 159 -31.79 42.76 -8.76
N LYS A 160 -31.96 43.86 -8.01
CA LYS A 160 -31.30 44.05 -6.70
C LYS A 160 -31.79 43.05 -5.66
N VAL A 161 -33.10 42.76 -5.60
CA VAL A 161 -33.69 41.73 -4.71
C VAL A 161 -33.23 40.32 -5.09
N LYS A 162 -33.10 40.01 -6.38
CA LYS A 162 -32.54 38.73 -6.87
C LYS A 162 -31.09 38.56 -6.41
N THR A 163 -30.27 39.61 -6.53
CA THR A 163 -28.88 39.63 -6.06
C THR A 163 -28.79 39.41 -4.54
N ALA A 164 -29.59 40.14 -3.75
CA ALA A 164 -29.65 39.97 -2.31
C ALA A 164 -30.07 38.54 -1.90
N ARG A 165 -31.06 37.94 -2.58
CA ARG A 165 -31.48 36.54 -2.31
C ARG A 165 -30.35 35.54 -2.58
N MET A 166 -29.59 35.69 -3.67
CA MET A 166 -28.46 34.79 -3.96
C MET A 166 -27.37 34.89 -2.88
N MET A 167 -26.99 36.09 -2.49
CA MET A 167 -25.98 36.31 -1.43
C MET A 167 -26.45 35.84 -0.04
N ILE A 168 -27.75 35.93 0.26
CA ILE A 168 -28.34 35.36 1.49
C ILE A 168 -28.28 33.82 1.46
N VAL A 169 -28.53 33.18 0.32
CA VAL A 169 -28.41 31.71 0.18
C VAL A 169 -26.96 31.26 0.33
N GLU A 170 -26.02 31.91 -0.36
CA GLU A 170 -24.58 31.61 -0.30
C GLU A 170 -24.01 31.79 1.12
N SER A 171 -24.39 32.88 1.80
CA SER A 171 -23.97 33.12 3.19
C SER A 171 -24.69 32.26 4.23
N LYS A 172 -25.85 31.64 3.91
CA LYS A 172 -26.62 30.82 4.87
C LYS A 172 -25.79 29.69 5.47
N GLU A 173 -24.96 29.01 4.67
CA GLU A 173 -24.05 27.96 5.17
C GLU A 173 -23.04 28.49 6.21
N SER A 174 -22.72 29.78 6.18
CA SER A 174 -21.79 30.41 7.11
C SER A 174 -22.43 30.73 8.47
N TYR A 175 -23.76 30.84 8.56
CA TYR A 175 -24.46 31.20 9.79
C TYR A 175 -25.36 30.09 10.37
N ASP A 176 -25.85 29.16 9.53
CA ASP A 176 -26.67 28.03 9.98
C ASP A 176 -25.87 27.01 10.79
N THR A 177 -25.97 27.10 12.10
CA THR A 177 -25.23 26.24 13.04
C THR A 177 -25.81 24.82 13.10
N GLN A 178 -27.10 24.62 12.79
CA GLN A 178 -27.69 23.27 12.73
C GLN A 178 -27.20 22.53 11.48
N LEU A 179 -27.15 23.19 10.33
CA LEU A 179 -26.61 22.61 9.09
C LEU A 179 -25.14 22.20 9.27
N LYS A 180 -24.33 23.02 9.96
CA LYS A 180 -22.93 22.66 10.30
C LYS A 180 -22.85 21.47 11.24
N ILE A 181 -23.70 21.40 12.28
CA ILE A 181 -23.76 20.25 13.19
C ILE A 181 -24.16 18.97 12.44
N GLN A 182 -25.09 19.07 11.48
CA GLN A 182 -25.53 17.93 10.69
C GLN A 182 -24.42 17.44 9.74
N LYS A 183 -23.85 18.32 8.91
CA LYS A 183 -22.69 17.98 8.05
C LYS A 183 -21.52 17.40 8.86
N LEU A 184 -21.28 17.87 10.09
CA LEU A 184 -20.27 17.32 10.98
C LEU A 184 -20.62 15.91 11.49
N LYS A 185 -21.86 15.64 11.87
CA LYS A 185 -22.33 14.27 12.22
C LYS A 185 -22.16 13.32 11.03
N ASP A 186 -22.60 13.73 9.85
CA ASP A 186 -22.55 12.91 8.64
C ASP A 186 -21.09 12.60 8.25
N THR A 187 -20.19 13.59 8.40
CA THR A 187 -18.74 13.40 8.26
C THR A 187 -18.19 12.42 9.31
N ILE A 188 -18.62 12.52 10.58
CA ILE A 188 -18.22 11.59 11.64
C ILE A 188 -18.70 10.16 11.33
N PHE A 189 -19.92 9.97 10.84
CA PHE A 189 -20.42 8.66 10.43
C PHE A 189 -19.63 8.08 9.24
N ALA A 190 -19.38 8.87 8.20
CA ALA A 190 -18.58 8.44 7.05
C ALA A 190 -17.13 8.07 7.45
N VAL A 191 -16.48 8.88 8.30
CA VAL A 191 -15.14 8.58 8.84
C VAL A 191 -15.16 7.34 9.74
N GLN A 192 -16.21 7.13 10.53
CA GLN A 192 -16.36 5.94 11.38
C GLN A 192 -16.60 4.66 10.55
N GLU A 193 -17.32 4.75 9.44
CA GLU A 193 -17.46 3.64 8.49
C GLU A 193 -16.13 3.35 7.79
N GLN A 194 -15.44 4.37 7.27
CA GLN A 194 -14.10 4.21 6.67
C GLN A 194 -13.11 3.60 7.67
N LEU A 195 -13.11 4.05 8.94
CA LEU A 195 -12.30 3.48 10.01
C LEU A 195 -12.68 2.02 10.29
N THR A 196 -13.96 1.66 10.20
CA THR A 196 -14.44 0.28 10.37
C THR A 196 -14.02 -0.62 9.20
N LYS A 197 -14.10 -0.13 7.96
CA LYS A 197 -13.62 -0.80 6.75
C LYS A 197 -12.10 -0.98 6.78
N ALA A 198 -11.35 0.05 7.19
CA ALA A 198 -9.91 -0.01 7.39
C ALA A 198 -9.50 -0.99 8.49
N LYS A 199 -10.21 -1.02 9.64
CA LYS A 199 -9.99 -2.00 10.72
C LYS A 199 -10.24 -3.44 10.25
N LYS A 200 -11.32 -3.69 9.51
CA LYS A 200 -11.61 -5.01 8.90
C LYS A 200 -10.49 -5.44 7.94
N ASN A 201 -10.12 -4.57 7.00
CA ASN A 201 -9.06 -4.86 6.02
C ASN A 201 -7.69 -5.07 6.69
N GLY A 202 -7.34 -4.25 7.68
CA GLY A 202 -6.10 -4.37 8.45
C GLY A 202 -6.03 -5.67 9.27
N ALA A 203 -7.15 -6.13 9.84
CA ALA A 203 -7.22 -7.41 10.52
C ALA A 203 -7.02 -8.60 9.57
N VAL A 204 -7.58 -8.54 8.35
CA VAL A 204 -7.35 -9.55 7.30
C VAL A 204 -5.90 -9.55 6.83
N ALA A 205 -5.32 -8.39 6.55
CA ALA A 205 -3.93 -8.26 6.12
C ALA A 205 -2.93 -8.74 7.20
N SER A 206 -3.16 -8.37 8.47
CA SER A 206 -2.38 -8.86 9.61
C SER A 206 -2.47 -10.38 9.76
N LEU A 207 -3.66 -10.96 9.54
CA LEU A 207 -3.85 -12.41 9.59
C LEU A 207 -3.16 -13.16 8.44
N ILE A 208 -3.07 -12.55 7.25
CA ILE A 208 -2.31 -13.11 6.12
C ILE A 208 -0.81 -13.07 6.44
N SER A 209 -0.30 -11.93 6.91
CA SER A 209 1.10 -11.76 7.33
C SER A 209 1.50 -12.72 8.47
N ALA A 210 0.58 -13.00 9.41
CA ALA A 210 0.78 -13.97 10.48
C ALA A 210 0.80 -15.44 10.03
N LYS A 211 0.41 -15.74 8.78
CA LYS A 211 0.43 -17.09 8.19
C LYS A 211 1.57 -17.29 7.19
N SER A 212 2.05 -16.24 6.55
CA SER A 212 3.17 -16.31 5.60
C SER A 212 4.51 -16.53 6.32
N VAL A 213 5.33 -17.47 5.83
CA VAL A 213 6.72 -17.61 6.27
C VAL A 213 7.54 -16.40 5.77
N PRO A 214 8.22 -15.65 6.65
CA PRO A 214 9.09 -14.54 6.24
C PRO A 214 10.22 -14.98 5.31
N LYS A 215 10.51 -14.16 4.30
CA LYS A 215 11.61 -14.41 3.35
C LYS A 215 12.97 -14.55 4.05
N SER A 216 13.18 -13.84 5.16
CA SER A 216 14.40 -13.89 5.97
C SER A 216 14.59 -15.24 6.68
N LEU A 217 13.53 -15.78 7.30
CA LEU A 217 13.56 -17.12 7.92
C LEU A 217 13.74 -18.23 6.89
N HIS A 218 13.03 -18.17 5.76
CA HIS A 218 13.21 -19.16 4.69
C HIS A 218 14.61 -19.09 4.06
N CYS A 219 15.15 -17.89 3.83
CA CYS A 219 16.53 -17.67 3.39
C CYS A 219 17.54 -18.33 4.35
N LEU A 220 17.36 -18.15 5.65
CA LEU A 220 18.27 -18.70 6.66
C LEU A 220 18.24 -20.23 6.66
N ALA A 221 17.04 -20.84 6.71
CA ALA A 221 16.90 -22.29 6.69
C ALA A 221 17.56 -22.91 5.44
N MET A 222 17.31 -22.33 4.26
CA MET A 222 17.92 -22.77 3.00
C MET A 222 19.45 -22.63 3.00
N ARG A 223 20.01 -21.55 3.58
CA ARG A 223 21.47 -21.37 3.69
C ARG A 223 22.12 -22.38 4.64
N LEU A 224 21.51 -22.64 5.80
CA LEU A 224 22.00 -23.63 6.76
C LEU A 224 21.95 -25.06 6.19
N VAL A 225 20.91 -25.41 5.42
CA VAL A 225 20.83 -26.68 4.68
C VAL A 225 21.93 -26.75 3.61
N GLY A 226 22.15 -25.67 2.84
CA GLY A 226 23.23 -25.57 1.87
C GLY A 226 24.62 -25.80 2.49
N GLU A 227 24.90 -25.17 3.63
CA GLU A 227 26.14 -25.35 4.40
C GLU A 227 26.33 -26.81 4.90
N ARG A 228 25.24 -27.53 5.24
CA ARG A 228 25.32 -28.98 5.51
C ARG A 228 25.71 -29.80 4.28
N ILE A 229 25.20 -29.43 3.11
CA ILE A 229 25.41 -30.14 1.84
C ILE A 229 26.82 -29.87 1.29
N SER A 230 27.34 -28.64 1.42
CA SER A 230 28.69 -28.29 1.00
C SER A 230 29.78 -28.88 1.92
N HIS A 231 29.50 -29.04 3.22
CA HIS A 231 30.48 -29.48 4.21
C HIS A 231 29.99 -30.69 5.05
N PRO A 232 29.62 -31.83 4.43
CA PRO A 232 28.95 -32.93 5.15
C PRO A 232 29.80 -33.53 6.28
N GLU A 233 31.12 -33.61 6.10
CA GLU A 233 32.07 -34.08 7.12
C GLU A 233 32.03 -33.23 8.41
N LYS A 234 31.97 -31.89 8.26
CA LYS A 234 31.87 -30.93 9.37
C LYS A 234 30.59 -31.13 10.19
N TYR A 235 29.50 -31.55 9.53
CA TYR A 235 28.17 -31.66 10.12
C TYR A 235 27.66 -33.10 10.34
N LYS A 236 28.57 -34.08 10.38
CA LYS A 236 28.26 -35.42 10.91
C LYS A 236 27.62 -35.33 12.30
N ASP A 237 26.63 -36.19 12.52
CA ASP A 237 25.83 -36.23 13.75
C ASP A 237 26.66 -36.86 14.88
N SER A 238 26.61 -36.26 16.07
CA SER A 238 27.30 -36.74 17.27
C SER A 238 26.61 -37.99 17.84
N PRO A 239 27.32 -38.84 18.62
CA PRO A 239 26.66 -39.85 19.45
C PRO A 239 25.70 -39.20 20.47
N PRO A 240 24.70 -39.95 20.99
CA PRO A 240 23.80 -39.43 22.02
C PRO A 240 24.56 -38.95 23.26
N ASP A 241 24.19 -37.79 23.76
CA ASP A 241 24.77 -37.20 24.97
C ASP A 241 24.17 -37.88 26.21
N PRO A 242 24.96 -38.46 27.13
CA PRO A 242 24.45 -39.05 28.37
C PRO A 242 23.64 -38.08 29.23
N ALA A 243 23.93 -36.77 29.17
CA ALA A 243 23.18 -35.73 29.87
C ALA A 243 21.72 -35.60 29.38
N ALA A 244 21.39 -36.11 28.17
CA ALA A 244 20.03 -36.10 27.65
C ALA A 244 19.05 -36.98 28.47
N GLU A 245 19.55 -37.90 29.30
CA GLU A 245 18.71 -38.82 30.08
C GLU A 245 18.92 -38.75 31.60
N ASP A 246 19.79 -37.86 32.11
CA ASP A 246 20.12 -37.74 33.54
C ASP A 246 19.08 -36.92 34.32
N PRO A 247 18.21 -37.55 35.14
CA PRO A 247 17.11 -36.87 35.82
C PRO A 247 17.55 -35.92 36.95
N SER A 248 18.86 -35.77 37.20
CA SER A 248 19.41 -34.74 38.11
C SER A 248 19.57 -33.36 37.46
N LEU A 249 19.46 -33.28 36.12
CA LEU A 249 19.65 -32.05 35.34
C LEU A 249 18.33 -31.31 35.06
N TYR A 250 18.44 -30.07 34.56
CA TYR A 250 17.29 -29.22 34.22
C TYR A 250 16.92 -29.39 32.74
N HIS A 251 15.90 -30.20 32.47
CA HIS A 251 15.45 -30.51 31.11
C HIS A 251 14.38 -29.56 30.57
N TYR A 252 14.59 -29.09 29.35
CA TYR A 252 13.70 -28.18 28.63
C TYR A 252 13.17 -28.85 27.36
N ALA A 253 11.86 -28.79 27.11
CA ALA A 253 11.24 -29.27 25.87
C ALA A 253 10.79 -28.06 25.02
N ILE A 254 11.32 -27.97 23.78
CA ILE A 254 11.04 -26.87 22.84
C ILE A 254 10.67 -27.47 21.48
N PHE A 255 9.46 -27.17 20.97
CA PHE A 255 8.95 -27.74 19.72
C PHE A 255 8.68 -26.64 18.68
N SER A 256 9.39 -26.64 17.55
CA SER A 256 9.34 -25.54 16.58
C SER A 256 9.80 -25.92 15.18
N ASP A 257 9.33 -25.14 14.19
CA ASP A 257 9.80 -25.13 12.79
C ASP A 257 10.78 -23.96 12.51
N ASN A 258 11.14 -23.16 13.52
CA ASN A 258 11.81 -21.87 13.37
C ASN A 258 13.15 -21.80 14.14
N VAL A 259 14.26 -21.91 13.39
CA VAL A 259 15.63 -21.94 13.93
C VAL A 259 15.97 -20.72 14.80
N ILE A 260 15.56 -19.50 14.41
CA ILE A 260 15.87 -18.31 15.23
C ILE A 260 15.03 -18.28 16.51
N ALA A 261 13.76 -18.68 16.45
CA ALA A 261 12.90 -18.72 17.62
C ALA A 261 13.47 -19.66 18.69
N VAL A 262 13.84 -20.89 18.30
CA VAL A 262 14.51 -21.85 19.20
C VAL A 262 15.84 -21.29 19.72
N SER A 263 16.67 -20.69 18.86
CA SER A 263 17.96 -20.13 19.28
C SER A 263 17.81 -19.01 20.31
N VAL A 264 16.77 -18.15 20.19
CA VAL A 264 16.46 -17.11 21.17
C VAL A 264 15.97 -17.72 22.48
N VAL A 265 15.08 -18.72 22.47
CA VAL A 265 14.63 -19.40 23.70
C VAL A 265 15.82 -20.00 24.44
N VAL A 266 16.62 -20.84 23.77
CA VAL A 266 17.79 -21.52 24.35
C VAL A 266 18.81 -20.51 24.88
N ARG A 267 19.20 -19.51 24.08
CA ARG A 267 20.17 -18.48 24.50
C ARG A 267 19.64 -17.63 25.66
N SER A 268 18.33 -17.35 25.69
CA SER A 268 17.71 -16.61 26.80
C SER A 268 17.68 -17.40 28.11
N VAL A 269 17.62 -18.74 28.07
CA VAL A 269 17.83 -19.56 29.28
C VAL A 269 19.30 -19.54 29.69
N VAL A 270 20.21 -19.89 28.77
CA VAL A 270 21.66 -20.01 29.05
C VAL A 270 22.27 -18.69 29.57
N MET A 271 21.83 -17.53 29.08
CA MET A 271 22.33 -16.23 29.54
C MET A 271 21.84 -15.80 30.92
N ASN A 272 20.70 -16.32 31.40
CA ASN A 272 20.12 -15.96 32.70
C ASN A 272 20.22 -17.07 33.77
N ALA A 273 20.76 -18.24 33.41
CA ALA A 273 20.96 -19.36 34.32
C ALA A 273 22.19 -19.16 35.24
N GLU A 274 22.07 -19.57 36.51
CA GLU A 274 23.18 -19.53 37.48
C GLU A 274 24.21 -20.66 37.22
N GLU A 275 23.75 -21.84 36.80
CA GLU A 275 24.60 -23.03 36.55
C GLU A 275 24.40 -23.61 35.13
N PRO A 276 24.76 -22.90 34.04
CA PRO A 276 24.35 -23.26 32.67
C PRO A 276 24.67 -24.69 32.22
N TRP A 277 25.76 -25.29 32.71
CA TRP A 277 26.15 -26.68 32.42
C TRP A 277 25.16 -27.74 32.93
N LYS A 278 24.19 -27.36 33.79
CA LYS A 278 23.10 -28.26 34.23
C LYS A 278 21.86 -28.21 33.34
N HIS A 279 21.87 -27.43 32.24
CA HIS A 279 20.69 -27.20 31.41
C HIS A 279 20.74 -28.06 30.14
N VAL A 280 19.66 -28.79 29.88
CA VAL A 280 19.54 -29.78 28.80
C VAL A 280 18.34 -29.42 27.91
N PHE A 281 18.59 -29.01 26.67
CA PHE A 281 17.56 -28.56 25.74
C PHE A 281 17.19 -29.65 24.74
N HIS A 282 15.98 -30.21 24.84
CA HIS A 282 15.42 -31.11 23.84
C HIS A 282 14.61 -30.31 22.82
N VAL A 283 15.21 -30.09 21.66
CA VAL A 283 14.58 -29.44 20.51
C VAL A 283 13.98 -30.51 19.60
N VAL A 284 12.69 -30.43 19.34
CA VAL A 284 12.04 -31.26 18.31
C VAL A 284 11.49 -30.39 17.19
N THR A 285 11.81 -30.79 15.97
CA THR A 285 11.55 -30.06 14.73
C THR A 285 10.98 -31.01 13.67
N ASP A 286 10.36 -30.45 12.64
CA ASP A 286 10.07 -31.22 11.43
C ASP A 286 11.36 -31.62 10.69
N ARG A 287 11.23 -32.58 9.76
CA ARG A 287 12.32 -33.14 8.95
C ARG A 287 12.97 -32.14 7.98
N MET A 288 12.24 -31.11 7.53
CA MET A 288 12.79 -30.09 6.61
C MET A 288 13.75 -29.17 7.36
N ASN A 289 13.38 -28.78 8.58
CA ASN A 289 14.15 -27.86 9.42
C ASN A 289 15.22 -28.56 10.28
N LEU A 290 15.15 -29.89 10.46
CA LEU A 290 16.14 -30.70 11.21
C LEU A 290 17.59 -30.42 10.81
N ALA A 291 17.88 -30.39 9.50
CA ALA A 291 19.22 -30.14 8.99
C ALA A 291 19.72 -28.72 9.31
N ALA A 292 18.86 -27.71 9.16
CA ALA A 292 19.17 -26.33 9.50
C ALA A 292 19.41 -26.14 11.01
N MET A 293 18.57 -26.76 11.83
CA MET A 293 18.67 -26.72 13.30
C MET A 293 19.97 -27.37 13.79
N LYS A 294 20.33 -28.55 13.25
CA LYS A 294 21.60 -29.24 13.55
C LYS A 294 22.84 -28.45 13.11
N VAL A 295 22.79 -27.75 11.97
CA VAL A 295 23.89 -26.86 11.56
C VAL A 295 24.00 -25.65 12.48
N TRP A 296 22.89 -24.99 12.81
CA TRP A 296 22.88 -23.81 13.68
C TRP A 296 23.61 -24.06 15.00
N PHE A 297 23.17 -25.06 15.79
CA PHE A 297 23.76 -25.35 17.10
C PHE A 297 25.16 -25.99 17.02
N LYS A 298 25.61 -26.47 15.85
CA LYS A 298 27.00 -26.92 15.64
C LYS A 298 27.94 -25.78 15.19
N MET A 299 27.41 -24.73 14.56
CA MET A 299 28.14 -23.49 14.26
C MET A 299 28.18 -22.54 15.47
N ARG A 300 27.15 -22.59 16.32
CA ARG A 300 26.98 -21.87 17.58
C ARG A 300 26.76 -22.89 18.71
N PRO A 301 27.83 -23.54 19.20
CA PRO A 301 27.76 -24.34 20.43
C PRO A 301 27.31 -23.45 21.59
N LEU A 302 26.65 -24.03 22.60
CA LEU A 302 26.10 -23.27 23.71
C LEU A 302 27.20 -22.78 24.66
N ASP A 303 27.14 -21.48 24.98
CA ASP A 303 28.01 -20.85 25.96
C ASP A 303 27.95 -21.59 27.31
N ARG A 304 29.09 -21.66 28.00
CA ARG A 304 29.21 -22.20 29.38
C ARG A 304 28.77 -23.66 29.59
N GLY A 305 28.72 -24.46 28.51
CA GLY A 305 28.63 -25.92 28.58
C GLY A 305 27.24 -26.51 28.72
N ALA A 306 26.18 -25.78 28.34
CA ALA A 306 24.83 -26.34 28.30
C ALA A 306 24.65 -27.38 27.18
N HIS A 307 23.79 -28.38 27.39
CA HIS A 307 23.58 -29.51 26.49
C HIS A 307 22.38 -29.28 25.57
N VAL A 308 22.46 -29.71 24.30
CA VAL A 308 21.33 -29.61 23.35
C VAL A 308 21.18 -30.86 22.48
N GLU A 309 19.98 -31.42 22.50
CA GLU A 309 19.56 -32.57 21.70
C GLU A 309 18.55 -32.12 20.63
N ILE A 310 18.74 -32.53 19.37
CA ILE A 310 17.92 -32.09 18.24
C ILE A 310 17.38 -33.32 17.49
N LYS A 311 16.06 -33.56 17.62
CA LYS A 311 15.34 -34.70 17.04
C LYS A 311 14.28 -34.27 16.02
N SER A 312 13.96 -35.17 15.10
CA SER A 312 12.80 -35.09 14.22
C SER A 312 11.55 -35.58 14.94
N VAL A 313 10.36 -35.13 14.51
CA VAL A 313 9.08 -35.80 14.86
C VAL A 313 9.11 -37.27 14.44
N GLU A 314 9.76 -37.58 13.31
CA GLU A 314 9.84 -38.94 12.73
C GLU A 314 10.72 -39.90 13.55
N ASP A 315 11.58 -39.40 14.44
CA ASP A 315 12.46 -40.24 15.27
C ASP A 315 11.65 -41.00 16.36
N PHE A 316 10.50 -40.43 16.75
CA PHE A 316 9.63 -40.97 17.81
C PHE A 316 8.64 -42.00 17.25
N LYS A 317 9.13 -43.22 16.99
CA LYS A 317 8.37 -44.33 16.34
C LYS A 317 6.99 -44.68 16.92
N PHE A 318 6.69 -44.27 18.16
CA PHE A 318 5.36 -44.44 18.76
C PHE A 318 4.30 -43.46 18.20
N LEU A 319 4.72 -42.34 17.58
CA LEU A 319 3.85 -41.35 16.93
C LEU A 319 3.45 -41.82 15.52
N ASN A 320 2.49 -42.73 15.49
CA ASN A 320 1.81 -43.19 14.27
C ASN A 320 0.28 -43.01 14.41
N SER A 321 -0.48 -43.06 13.32
CA SER A 321 -1.94 -42.85 13.33
C SER A 321 -2.76 -43.97 13.98
N SER A 322 -2.14 -45.11 14.32
CA SER A 322 -2.79 -46.11 15.18
C SER A 322 -2.76 -45.69 16.66
N TYR A 323 -1.68 -45.06 17.13
CA TYR A 323 -1.55 -44.60 18.52
C TYR A 323 -2.04 -43.17 18.76
N ALA A 324 -1.82 -42.24 17.83
CA ALA A 324 -2.10 -40.81 18.03
C ALA A 324 -3.37 -40.36 17.27
N PRO A 325 -4.49 -40.04 17.97
CA PRO A 325 -5.74 -39.63 17.32
C PRO A 325 -5.62 -38.42 16.39
N VAL A 326 -4.71 -37.50 16.69
CA VAL A 326 -4.47 -36.31 15.86
C VAL A 326 -3.88 -36.68 14.50
N LEU A 327 -2.94 -37.63 14.41
CA LEU A 327 -2.41 -38.09 13.12
C LEU A 327 -3.54 -38.69 12.28
N ARG A 328 -4.35 -39.58 12.86
CA ARG A 328 -5.52 -40.18 12.20
C ARG A 328 -6.54 -39.13 11.70
N GLN A 329 -6.76 -38.07 12.47
CA GLN A 329 -7.63 -36.96 12.07
C GLN A 329 -7.02 -36.09 10.97
N LEU A 330 -5.71 -35.82 11.01
CA LEU A 330 -4.96 -35.07 9.98
C LEU A 330 -4.88 -35.82 8.65
N GLU A 331 -4.73 -37.14 8.69
CA GLU A 331 -4.74 -38.05 7.54
C GLU A 331 -6.14 -38.17 6.89
N SER A 332 -7.21 -37.78 7.60
CA SER A 332 -8.57 -37.94 7.07
C SER A 332 -8.90 -36.96 5.94
N ALA A 333 -9.39 -37.48 4.82
CA ALA A 333 -9.76 -36.70 3.64
C ALA A 333 -10.81 -35.62 3.93
N LYS A 334 -11.71 -35.85 4.90
CA LYS A 334 -12.71 -34.88 5.38
C LYS A 334 -12.06 -33.64 5.99
N LEU A 335 -10.95 -33.81 6.72
CA LEU A 335 -10.21 -32.70 7.31
C LEU A 335 -9.40 -31.94 6.27
N GLN A 336 -8.71 -32.67 5.38
CA GLN A 336 -7.96 -32.08 4.27
C GLN A 336 -8.89 -31.22 3.41
N LYS A 337 -10.07 -31.73 3.04
CA LYS A 337 -11.11 -31.00 2.31
C LYS A 337 -11.50 -29.69 3.02
N PHE A 338 -11.80 -29.73 4.32
CA PHE A 338 -12.16 -28.53 5.12
C PHE A 338 -11.08 -27.43 5.14
N TYR A 339 -9.79 -27.80 5.10
CA TYR A 339 -8.69 -26.84 5.13
C TYR A 339 -8.22 -26.36 3.75
N PHE A 340 -8.21 -27.24 2.75
CA PHE A 340 -7.65 -26.95 1.43
C PHE A 340 -8.69 -26.55 0.37
N GLU A 341 -10.00 -26.73 0.60
CA GLU A 341 -11.03 -26.12 -0.25
C GLU A 341 -11.06 -24.60 -0.09
N ASN A 342 -10.51 -23.93 -1.10
CA ASN A 342 -10.56 -22.48 -1.30
C ASN A 342 -11.78 -22.08 -2.12
N GLN A 343 -12.90 -21.77 -1.47
CA GLN A 343 -13.85 -20.81 -2.01
C GLN A 343 -13.52 -19.42 -1.46
N ALA A 344 -12.97 -18.54 -2.32
CA ALA A 344 -12.61 -17.18 -1.96
C ALA A 344 -13.82 -16.34 -1.48
N GLU A 345 -15.01 -16.66 -1.99
CA GLU A 345 -16.27 -15.95 -1.73
C GLU A 345 -16.70 -15.93 -0.25
N ASN A 346 -16.32 -16.96 0.52
CA ASN A 346 -16.74 -17.10 1.92
C ASN A 346 -15.76 -16.47 2.93
N ALA A 347 -14.59 -16.02 2.47
CA ALA A 347 -13.61 -15.33 3.33
C ALA A 347 -14.05 -13.91 3.75
N THR A 348 -14.92 -13.26 2.98
CA THR A 348 -15.37 -11.88 3.22
C THR A 348 -16.55 -11.78 4.19
N LYS A 349 -17.33 -12.86 4.35
CA LYS A 349 -18.56 -12.87 5.16
C LYS A 349 -18.31 -13.01 6.66
N ASP A 350 -17.29 -13.78 7.07
CA ASP A 350 -17.01 -14.08 8.48
C ASP A 350 -15.57 -13.79 8.90
N SER A 351 -15.35 -12.60 9.45
CA SER A 351 -14.07 -12.23 10.09
C SER A 351 -13.70 -13.14 11.27
N HIS A 352 -14.68 -13.70 11.97
CA HIS A 352 -14.45 -14.68 13.04
C HIS A 352 -13.93 -16.02 12.51
N ASN A 353 -14.46 -16.54 11.39
CA ASN A 353 -14.07 -17.86 10.88
C ASN A 353 -12.66 -17.87 10.23
N LEU A 354 -12.18 -16.73 9.73
CA LEU A 354 -10.85 -16.58 9.16
C LEU A 354 -9.69 -16.92 10.14
N LYS A 355 -9.84 -16.60 11.43
CA LYS A 355 -8.84 -16.89 12.49
C LYS A 355 -8.56 -18.38 12.65
N PHE A 356 -9.51 -19.23 12.24
CA PHE A 356 -9.48 -20.68 12.40
C PHE A 356 -8.90 -21.44 11.18
N LYS A 357 -8.57 -20.78 10.06
CA LYS A 357 -7.82 -21.39 8.94
C LYS A 357 -6.32 -21.08 9.01
N ASN A 358 -5.59 -21.55 10.02
CA ASN A 358 -4.12 -21.43 10.12
C ASN A 358 -3.46 -22.82 10.14
N PRO A 359 -2.59 -23.17 9.17
CA PRO A 359 -1.89 -24.45 9.11
C PRO A 359 -1.03 -24.79 10.35
N LYS A 360 -0.52 -23.81 11.11
CA LYS A 360 0.22 -24.10 12.35
C LYS A 360 -0.63 -24.83 13.41
N TYR A 361 -1.98 -24.73 13.37
CA TYR A 361 -2.87 -25.53 14.22
C TYR A 361 -3.07 -26.98 13.74
N LEU A 362 -2.51 -27.38 12.59
CA LEU A 362 -2.40 -28.77 12.16
C LEU A 362 -0.98 -29.35 12.39
N SER A 363 0.00 -28.52 12.78
CA SER A 363 1.37 -28.99 12.97
C SER A 363 1.46 -29.94 14.17
N MET A 364 1.91 -31.16 13.92
CA MET A 364 2.12 -32.18 14.97
C MET A 364 3.08 -31.72 16.07
N LEU A 365 4.03 -30.81 15.76
CA LEU A 365 4.90 -30.16 16.74
C LEU A 365 4.11 -29.53 17.90
N ASN A 366 2.95 -28.95 17.60
CA ASN A 366 2.09 -28.38 18.64
C ASN A 366 1.43 -29.45 19.52
N HIS A 367 1.21 -30.66 19.00
CA HIS A 367 0.59 -31.76 19.73
C HIS A 367 1.60 -32.67 20.46
N LEU A 368 2.90 -32.56 20.17
CA LEU A 368 3.97 -33.22 20.94
C LEU A 368 3.93 -32.89 22.43
N ARG A 369 3.44 -31.70 22.81
CA ARG A 369 3.28 -31.28 24.22
C ARG A 369 2.36 -32.17 25.06
N PHE A 370 1.66 -33.13 24.46
CA PHE A 370 0.85 -34.14 25.14
C PHE A 370 1.54 -35.51 25.29
N TYR A 371 2.77 -35.68 24.80
CA TYR A 371 3.51 -36.95 24.78
C TYR A 371 4.85 -36.88 25.53
N LEU A 372 5.03 -35.90 26.41
CA LEU A 372 6.29 -35.68 27.14
C LEU A 372 6.76 -36.91 27.95
N PRO A 373 5.90 -37.68 28.66
CA PRO A 373 6.35 -38.87 29.37
C PRO A 373 6.82 -40.00 28.46
N GLU A 374 6.24 -40.13 27.26
CA GLU A 374 6.56 -41.14 26.24
C GLU A 374 7.83 -40.76 25.46
N MET A 375 8.05 -39.46 25.22
CA MET A 375 9.28 -38.92 24.63
C MET A 375 10.48 -39.02 25.59
N TYR A 376 10.26 -38.85 26.89
CA TYR A 376 11.30 -38.77 27.92
C TYR A 376 11.01 -39.72 29.12
N PRO A 377 11.01 -41.05 28.91
CA PRO A 377 10.55 -42.03 29.91
C PRO A 377 11.37 -42.07 31.21
N LYS A 378 12.65 -41.67 31.17
CA LYS A 378 13.56 -41.65 32.33
C LYS A 378 13.43 -40.39 33.20
N LEU A 379 12.82 -39.32 32.69
CA LEU A 379 12.78 -38.02 33.38
C LEU A 379 11.60 -37.91 34.36
N ASN A 380 11.84 -37.19 35.46
CA ASN A 380 10.88 -36.97 36.54
C ASN A 380 10.09 -35.64 36.39
N LYS A 381 10.80 -34.54 36.09
CA LYS A 381 10.22 -33.23 35.78
C LYS A 381 10.85 -32.65 34.51
N ILE A 382 10.06 -31.91 33.72
CA ILE A 382 10.53 -31.21 32.52
C ILE A 382 9.83 -29.86 32.38
N LEU A 383 10.56 -28.82 31.94
CA LEU A 383 9.98 -27.51 31.63
C LEU A 383 9.67 -27.42 30.13
N PHE A 384 8.40 -27.29 29.79
CA PHE A 384 7.99 -26.99 28.42
C PHE A 384 8.08 -25.48 28.14
N LEU A 385 8.69 -25.11 27.01
CA LEU A 385 8.76 -23.73 26.50
C LEU A 385 8.30 -23.68 25.03
N ASP A 386 7.32 -22.82 24.71
CA ASP A 386 6.96 -22.52 23.31
C ASP A 386 8.05 -21.64 22.63
N ASP A 387 8.10 -21.65 21.30
CA ASP A 387 9.15 -20.96 20.52
C ASP A 387 9.07 -19.41 20.56
N ASP A 388 7.94 -18.88 21.02
CA ASP A 388 7.64 -17.46 21.12
C ASP A 388 7.80 -16.88 22.55
N VAL A 389 8.58 -17.55 23.41
CA VAL A 389 8.96 -17.03 24.74
C VAL A 389 10.35 -16.39 24.76
N VAL A 390 10.61 -15.63 25.82
CA VAL A 390 11.93 -15.14 26.21
C VAL A 390 12.09 -15.28 27.72
N VAL A 391 13.17 -15.92 28.15
CA VAL A 391 13.55 -16.04 29.57
C VAL A 391 14.41 -14.84 29.98
N GLN A 392 14.21 -14.33 31.20
CA GLN A 392 14.83 -13.09 31.71
C GLN A 392 15.41 -13.19 33.13
N LYS A 393 15.20 -14.33 33.79
CA LYS A 393 15.70 -14.66 35.13
C LYS A 393 15.98 -16.17 35.15
N ASP A 394 16.72 -16.66 36.14
CA ASP A 394 16.85 -18.11 36.28
C ASP A 394 15.48 -18.77 36.57
N VAL A 395 15.25 -19.91 35.94
CA VAL A 395 14.03 -20.71 36.02
C VAL A 395 14.25 -22.05 36.73
N THR A 396 15.47 -22.38 37.19
CA THR A 396 15.74 -23.57 38.03
C THR A 396 14.84 -23.61 39.27
N GLY A 397 14.41 -22.46 39.78
CA GLY A 397 13.43 -22.34 40.87
C GLY A 397 12.14 -23.13 40.65
N LEU A 398 11.69 -23.30 39.39
CA LEU A 398 10.47 -24.05 39.05
C LEU A 398 10.56 -25.54 39.42
N TRP A 399 11.75 -26.16 39.38
CA TRP A 399 11.95 -27.55 39.80
C TRP A 399 11.78 -27.71 41.32
N LYS A 400 12.14 -26.68 42.09
CA LYS A 400 12.04 -26.61 43.55
C LYS A 400 10.58 -26.40 44.02
N ILE A 401 9.66 -26.01 43.13
CA ILE A 401 8.23 -25.87 43.45
C ILE A 401 7.59 -27.25 43.67
N ASN A 402 6.88 -27.39 44.79
CA ASN A 402 5.95 -28.50 45.02
C ASN A 402 4.65 -28.26 44.22
N LEU A 403 4.27 -29.25 43.41
CA LEU A 403 3.02 -29.20 42.64
C LEU A 403 1.83 -29.85 43.37
N ASP A 404 1.98 -30.25 44.65
CA ASP A 404 0.94 -30.90 45.46
C ASP A 404 0.36 -32.16 44.79
N GLY A 405 1.25 -32.96 44.17
CA GLY A 405 0.89 -34.15 43.41
C GLY A 405 0.22 -33.89 42.06
N LYS A 406 0.00 -32.63 41.68
CA LYS A 406 -0.55 -32.20 40.38
C LYS A 406 0.48 -32.36 39.26
N VAL A 407 0.00 -32.43 38.02
CA VAL A 407 0.79 -32.78 36.84
C VAL A 407 1.43 -31.56 36.19
N ASN A 408 0.73 -30.42 36.18
CA ASN A 408 1.11 -29.20 35.47
C ASN A 408 1.26 -28.04 36.46
N GLY A 409 2.38 -27.32 36.44
CA GLY A 409 2.53 -26.00 37.04
C GLY A 409 2.42 -24.93 35.95
N ALA A 410 1.40 -24.07 36.04
CA ALA A 410 1.16 -22.99 35.07
C ALA A 410 0.63 -21.72 35.75
N VAL A 411 0.88 -20.55 35.14
CA VAL A 411 0.29 -19.28 35.61
C VAL A 411 -1.16 -19.16 35.12
N GLU A 412 -2.02 -18.74 36.04
CA GLU A 412 -3.44 -18.49 35.78
C GLU A 412 -3.69 -17.14 35.10
N THR A 413 -4.63 -17.10 34.16
CA THR A 413 -4.83 -15.96 33.22
C THR A 413 -6.13 -15.17 33.44
N CYS A 414 -6.97 -15.58 34.39
CA CYS A 414 -8.30 -14.99 34.62
C CYS A 414 -8.30 -13.64 35.39
N PHE A 415 -7.14 -12.99 35.56
CA PHE A 415 -6.98 -11.68 36.21
C PHE A 415 -7.33 -10.48 35.31
N GLY A 416 -7.89 -10.74 34.13
CA GLY A 416 -8.34 -9.74 33.17
C GLY A 416 -9.71 -10.08 32.61
N SER A 417 -10.16 -9.34 31.59
CA SER A 417 -11.56 -9.37 31.15
C SER A 417 -12.04 -10.69 30.53
N PHE A 418 -11.16 -11.50 29.91
CA PHE A 418 -11.61 -12.55 28.97
C PHE A 418 -10.73 -13.81 28.87
N HIS A 419 -10.37 -14.47 29.99
CA HIS A 419 -9.74 -15.81 29.97
C HIS A 419 -10.28 -16.80 31.04
N ARG A 420 -11.42 -17.43 30.77
CA ARG A 420 -11.99 -18.57 31.54
C ARG A 420 -12.41 -19.72 30.63
N TYR A 421 -12.60 -20.92 31.20
CA TYR A 421 -12.97 -22.15 30.47
C TYR A 421 -14.16 -21.95 29.53
N GLY A 422 -15.17 -21.17 29.96
CA GLY A 422 -16.38 -20.82 29.20
C GLY A 422 -16.16 -20.17 27.83
N GLN A 423 -14.94 -19.75 27.50
CA GLN A 423 -14.59 -19.12 26.22
C GLN A 423 -13.80 -20.05 25.28
N TYR A 424 -13.30 -21.18 25.80
CA TYR A 424 -12.47 -22.14 25.06
C TYR A 424 -13.26 -23.42 24.71
N LEU A 425 -14.24 -23.80 25.54
CA LEU A 425 -15.04 -25.01 25.38
C LEU A 425 -16.50 -24.66 25.08
N ASN A 426 -17.19 -25.54 24.35
CA ASN A 426 -18.59 -25.36 23.99
C ASN A 426 -19.54 -25.82 25.09
N PHE A 427 -19.87 -24.93 26.04
CA PHE A 427 -20.78 -25.21 27.14
C PHE A 427 -22.27 -25.40 26.75
N THR A 428 -22.61 -25.32 25.46
CA THR A 428 -23.91 -25.80 24.96
C THR A 428 -23.95 -27.33 24.83
N HIS A 429 -22.79 -27.99 24.73
CA HIS A 429 -22.70 -29.44 24.61
C HIS A 429 -22.79 -30.13 25.99
N PRO A 430 -23.66 -31.14 26.18
CA PRO A 430 -23.85 -31.81 27.48
C PRO A 430 -22.56 -32.28 28.13
N LEU A 431 -21.72 -33.03 27.40
CA LEU A 431 -20.44 -33.55 27.91
C LEU A 431 -19.50 -32.46 28.46
N ILE A 432 -19.51 -31.24 27.91
CA ILE A 432 -18.70 -30.13 28.43
C ILE A 432 -19.33 -29.53 29.69
N LYS A 433 -20.65 -29.35 29.68
CA LYS A 433 -21.42 -28.78 30.79
C LYS A 433 -21.40 -29.67 32.05
N GLU A 434 -21.30 -30.99 31.87
CA GLU A 434 -21.28 -31.97 32.96
C GLU A 434 -19.87 -32.15 33.58
N ASN A 435 -18.81 -32.10 32.76
CA ASN A 435 -17.45 -32.42 33.21
C ASN A 435 -16.61 -31.19 33.63
N PHE A 436 -17.00 -29.97 33.23
CA PHE A 436 -16.21 -28.77 33.46
C PHE A 436 -17.04 -27.62 34.04
N ASN A 437 -16.40 -26.72 34.77
CA ASN A 437 -17.01 -25.47 35.24
C ASN A 437 -16.65 -24.31 34.30
N PRO A 438 -17.62 -23.59 33.68
CA PRO A 438 -17.33 -22.49 32.76
C PRO A 438 -16.59 -21.32 33.42
N ASN A 439 -16.75 -21.16 34.75
CA ASN A 439 -16.09 -20.12 35.52
C ASN A 439 -14.67 -20.49 35.98
N ALA A 440 -14.20 -21.72 35.73
CA ALA A 440 -12.83 -22.13 36.05
C ALA A 440 -11.80 -21.21 35.37
N CYS A 441 -10.73 -20.89 36.10
CA CYS A 441 -9.65 -20.06 35.60
C CYS A 441 -8.86 -20.80 34.51
N ALA A 442 -8.66 -20.18 33.35
CA ALA A 442 -7.78 -20.75 32.34
C ALA A 442 -6.31 -20.43 32.66
N TRP A 443 -5.41 -21.34 32.34
CA TRP A 443 -3.96 -21.10 32.23
C TRP A 443 -3.57 -21.05 30.75
N ALA A 444 -2.31 -20.77 30.43
CA ALA A 444 -1.79 -20.82 29.07
C ALA A 444 -0.65 -21.83 28.94
N PHE A 445 -0.55 -22.49 27.77
CA PHE A 445 0.74 -23.05 27.37
C PHE A 445 1.72 -21.91 27.06
N GLY A 446 3.01 -22.15 27.26
CA GLY A 446 4.08 -21.22 26.91
C GLY A 446 5.30 -21.39 27.79
N MET A 447 5.05 -21.43 29.10
CA MET A 447 5.98 -21.95 30.09
C MET A 447 5.18 -22.80 31.08
N ASN A 448 5.51 -24.09 31.17
CA ASN A 448 4.78 -25.05 32.00
C ASN A 448 5.77 -26.07 32.57
N ILE A 449 5.82 -26.19 33.90
CA ILE A 449 6.62 -27.23 34.57
C ILE A 449 5.75 -28.47 34.75
N PHE A 450 6.17 -29.60 34.18
CA PHE A 450 5.41 -30.85 34.23
C PHE A 450 6.10 -31.88 35.12
N ASP A 451 5.33 -32.52 36.00
CA ASP A 451 5.74 -33.72 36.72
C ASP A 451 5.29 -34.95 35.91
N LEU A 452 6.27 -35.64 35.32
CA LEU A 452 6.05 -36.76 34.41
C LEU A 452 5.64 -38.04 35.15
N ASN A 453 5.96 -38.16 36.43
CA ASN A 453 5.54 -39.30 37.25
C ASN A 453 4.09 -39.16 37.68
N ALA A 454 3.68 -37.95 38.05
CA ALA A 454 2.26 -37.61 38.19
C ALA A 454 1.53 -37.82 36.86
N TRP A 455 2.07 -37.35 35.72
CA TRP A 455 1.45 -37.54 34.40
C TRP A 455 1.18 -39.03 34.07
N ARG A 456 2.19 -39.90 34.29
CA ARG A 456 2.09 -41.35 34.08
C ARG A 456 1.01 -41.97 34.97
N ARG A 457 1.01 -41.63 36.27
CA ARG A 457 0.01 -42.12 37.25
C ARG A 457 -1.41 -41.66 36.91
N GLU A 458 -1.57 -40.37 36.58
CA GLU A 458 -2.86 -39.75 36.27
C GLU A 458 -3.34 -40.03 34.83
N LYS A 459 -2.56 -40.78 34.02
CA LYS A 459 -2.88 -41.20 32.64
C LYS A 459 -3.31 -40.03 31.73
N CYS A 460 -2.64 -38.89 31.83
CA CYS A 460 -3.05 -37.67 31.12
C CYS A 460 -2.99 -37.81 29.58
N THR A 461 -2.07 -38.61 29.04
CA THR A 461 -2.01 -38.90 27.58
C THR A 461 -3.27 -39.63 27.10
N GLU A 462 -3.77 -40.60 27.87
CA GLU A 462 -5.00 -41.35 27.57
C GLU A 462 -6.25 -40.46 27.65
N GLN A 463 -6.28 -39.54 28.62
CA GLN A 463 -7.38 -38.55 28.75
C GLN A 463 -7.37 -37.54 27.60
N TYR A 464 -6.18 -37.12 27.15
CA TYR A 464 -6.04 -36.31 25.95
C TYR A 464 -6.52 -37.06 24.70
N HIS A 465 -6.17 -38.34 24.55
CA HIS A 465 -6.69 -39.19 23.46
C HIS A 465 -8.21 -39.31 23.50
N TYR A 466 -8.79 -39.58 24.67
CA TYR A 466 -10.24 -39.66 24.89
C TYR A 466 -10.97 -38.39 24.41
N TRP A 467 -10.53 -37.21 24.89
CA TRP A 467 -11.15 -35.95 24.47
C TRP A 467 -10.92 -35.61 23.00
N GLN A 468 -9.75 -35.96 22.44
CA GLN A 468 -9.45 -35.73 21.02
C GLN A 468 -10.29 -36.63 20.09
N ASN A 469 -10.53 -37.89 20.48
CA ASN A 469 -11.44 -38.79 19.78
C ASN A 469 -12.89 -38.24 19.80
N LEU A 470 -13.38 -37.79 20.96
CA LEU A 470 -14.74 -37.26 21.10
C LEU A 470 -14.98 -35.93 20.37
N ASN A 471 -13.93 -35.20 19.95
CA ASN A 471 -14.04 -33.94 19.23
C ASN A 471 -13.71 -34.08 17.72
N GLU A 472 -13.85 -35.26 17.13
CA GLU A 472 -13.62 -35.49 15.70
C GLU A 472 -14.56 -34.65 14.80
N ASP A 473 -15.78 -34.36 15.27
CA ASP A 473 -16.73 -33.48 14.59
C ASP A 473 -16.56 -31.97 14.92
N ARG A 474 -15.70 -31.64 15.89
CA ARG A 474 -15.41 -30.30 16.43
C ARG A 474 -16.56 -29.64 17.21
N SER A 475 -17.46 -30.45 17.77
CA SER A 475 -18.59 -30.00 18.61
C SER A 475 -18.18 -29.51 20.01
N LEU A 476 -17.14 -30.08 20.61
CA LEU A 476 -16.70 -29.82 22.00
C LEU A 476 -15.83 -28.56 22.10
N TRP A 477 -14.91 -28.37 21.15
CA TRP A 477 -14.17 -27.12 20.94
C TRP A 477 -13.77 -26.96 19.48
N LYS A 478 -13.65 -25.71 19.02
CA LYS A 478 -13.38 -25.43 17.61
C LYS A 478 -11.99 -25.88 17.16
N LEU A 479 -10.93 -25.29 17.73
CA LEU A 479 -9.52 -25.52 17.33
C LEU A 479 -8.49 -25.16 18.42
N GLY A 480 -7.26 -25.63 18.20
CA GLY A 480 -6.08 -25.30 18.99
C GLY A 480 -5.78 -26.35 20.06
N THR A 481 -4.56 -26.29 20.60
CA THR A 481 -4.07 -27.21 21.64
C THR A 481 -4.42 -26.77 23.06
N LEU A 482 -4.69 -25.48 23.28
CA LEU A 482 -5.06 -25.00 24.62
C LEU A 482 -6.38 -25.60 25.13
N PRO A 483 -7.50 -25.65 24.37
CA PRO A 483 -8.74 -26.27 24.86
C PRO A 483 -8.59 -27.73 25.32
N PRO A 484 -7.98 -28.68 24.56
CA PRO A 484 -7.75 -30.03 25.07
C PRO A 484 -6.73 -30.07 26.20
N GLY A 485 -5.79 -29.12 26.26
CA GLY A 485 -4.92 -28.92 27.43
C GLY A 485 -5.69 -28.61 28.71
N LEU A 486 -6.56 -27.59 28.66
CA LEU A 486 -7.44 -27.21 29.76
C LEU A 486 -8.33 -28.39 30.21
N MET A 487 -8.81 -29.22 29.29
CA MET A 487 -9.61 -30.41 29.60
C MET A 487 -8.78 -31.54 30.22
N THR A 488 -7.62 -31.85 29.65
CA THR A 488 -6.72 -32.94 30.11
C THR A 488 -6.19 -32.68 31.52
N PHE A 489 -5.73 -31.45 31.77
CA PHE A 489 -5.19 -31.06 33.07
C PHE A 489 -6.24 -30.42 34.00
N TYR A 490 -7.54 -30.60 33.72
CA TYR A 490 -8.59 -30.10 34.61
C TYR A 490 -8.46 -30.75 36.00
N SER A 491 -8.44 -29.91 37.04
CA SER A 491 -8.10 -30.28 38.43
C SER A 491 -6.71 -30.92 38.65
N LYS A 492 -5.85 -30.95 37.62
CA LYS A 492 -4.45 -31.44 37.63
C LYS A 492 -3.41 -30.35 37.36
N THR A 493 -3.81 -29.08 37.33
CA THR A 493 -2.90 -27.92 37.31
C THR A 493 -2.76 -27.31 38.70
N LYS A 494 -1.53 -26.97 39.09
CA LYS A 494 -1.16 -26.11 40.21
C LYS A 494 -0.95 -24.68 39.66
N SER A 495 -1.63 -23.70 40.24
CA SER A 495 -1.41 -22.29 39.92
C SER A 495 -0.03 -21.83 40.42
N LEU A 496 0.72 -21.17 39.54
CA LEU A 496 2.03 -20.55 39.83
C LEU A 496 1.89 -19.03 39.99
N ASP A 497 2.81 -18.43 40.74
CA ASP A 497 2.85 -16.97 40.89
C ASP A 497 3.01 -16.26 39.53
N LYS A 498 2.30 -15.12 39.37
CA LYS A 498 2.23 -14.35 38.13
C LYS A 498 3.60 -13.85 37.65
N SER A 499 4.58 -13.68 38.55
CA SER A 499 5.94 -13.31 38.15
C SER A 499 6.69 -14.40 37.37
N TRP A 500 6.20 -15.64 37.30
CA TRP A 500 6.86 -16.68 36.52
C TRP A 500 6.59 -16.59 35.01
N HIS A 501 5.37 -16.23 34.58
CA HIS A 501 4.96 -16.20 33.17
C HIS A 501 4.05 -15.00 32.88
N VAL A 502 4.56 -14.03 32.11
CA VAL A 502 3.78 -12.86 31.64
C VAL A 502 3.51 -12.99 30.15
N LEU A 503 2.24 -12.89 29.79
CA LEU A 503 1.71 -13.17 28.47
C LEU A 503 0.95 -11.97 27.88
N GLY A 504 0.80 -11.98 26.55
CA GLY A 504 0.05 -10.97 25.80
C GLY A 504 0.90 -10.19 24.79
N LEU A 505 2.23 -10.35 24.76
CA LEU A 505 3.12 -9.50 23.96
C LEU A 505 2.91 -9.63 22.44
N GLY A 506 2.16 -10.64 21.97
CA GLY A 506 1.76 -10.84 20.57
C GLY A 506 0.31 -10.50 20.24
N TYR A 507 -0.46 -9.86 21.15
CA TYR A 507 -1.81 -9.31 20.85
C TYR A 507 -2.30 -8.15 21.74
N ASN A 508 -1.75 -7.96 22.94
CA ASN A 508 -2.17 -6.95 23.91
C ASN A 508 -1.10 -5.85 24.06
N PRO A 509 -1.32 -4.62 23.59
CA PRO A 509 -0.35 -3.53 23.73
C PRO A 509 -0.34 -2.89 25.13
N GLY A 510 -1.23 -3.32 26.04
CA GLY A 510 -1.38 -2.78 27.39
C GLY A 510 -0.70 -3.57 28.52
N VAL A 511 0.17 -4.54 28.20
CA VAL A 511 0.97 -5.24 29.23
C VAL A 511 2.03 -4.28 29.77
N SER A 512 2.11 -4.13 31.10
CA SER A 512 3.01 -3.15 31.73
C SER A 512 4.48 -3.55 31.60
N MET A 513 5.35 -2.57 31.35
CA MET A 513 6.80 -2.77 31.33
C MET A 513 7.36 -3.20 32.70
N ASP A 514 6.67 -2.90 33.81
CA ASP A 514 7.08 -3.35 35.14
C ASP A 514 6.65 -4.80 35.42
N GLU A 515 5.53 -5.27 34.86
CA GLU A 515 5.17 -6.68 34.85
C GLU A 515 6.19 -7.47 34.00
N ILE A 516 6.51 -6.95 32.82
CA ILE A 516 7.54 -7.51 31.93
C ILE A 516 8.92 -7.55 32.58
N ARG A 517 9.36 -6.50 33.30
CA ARG A 517 10.66 -6.49 34.00
C ARG A 517 10.70 -7.49 35.16
N ASN A 518 9.57 -7.69 35.84
CA ASN A 518 9.47 -8.62 36.96
C ASN A 518 9.26 -10.08 36.54
N ALA A 519 8.85 -10.34 35.31
CA ALA A 519 8.62 -11.68 34.76
C ALA A 519 9.92 -12.50 34.61
N GLY A 520 9.90 -13.76 35.06
CA GLY A 520 10.92 -14.76 34.75
C GLY A 520 10.89 -15.19 33.28
N VAL A 521 9.69 -15.40 32.73
CA VAL A 521 9.46 -15.68 31.30
C VAL A 521 8.38 -14.75 30.73
N ILE A 522 8.66 -14.12 29.59
CA ILE A 522 7.69 -13.31 28.83
C ILE A 522 7.30 -14.01 27.53
N HIS A 523 6.05 -13.82 27.08
CA HIS A 523 5.45 -14.63 26.02
C HIS A 523 4.74 -13.81 24.94
N TYR A 524 5.18 -13.96 23.69
CA TYR A 524 4.60 -13.35 22.48
C TYR A 524 3.45 -14.18 21.90
N ASN A 525 2.63 -14.77 22.78
CA ASN A 525 1.42 -15.47 22.36
C ASN A 525 0.48 -14.53 21.59
N GLY A 526 -0.29 -15.07 20.64
CA GLY A 526 -1.04 -14.30 19.65
C GLY A 526 -0.41 -14.33 18.25
N ASN A 527 -0.77 -13.35 17.41
CA ASN A 527 -0.40 -13.31 15.99
C ASN A 527 0.85 -12.45 15.71
N MET A 528 1.14 -11.46 16.55
CA MET A 528 2.21 -10.46 16.33
C MET A 528 3.55 -10.97 16.87
N LYS A 529 4.05 -12.09 16.31
CA LYS A 529 5.34 -12.70 16.68
C LYS A 529 6.51 -11.74 16.42
N PRO A 530 7.57 -11.75 17.26
CA PRO A 530 8.65 -10.76 17.19
C PRO A 530 9.50 -10.86 15.91
N TRP A 531 9.52 -12.03 15.26
CA TRP A 531 10.17 -12.28 13.96
C TRP A 531 9.31 -11.93 12.74
N LEU A 532 8.16 -11.26 12.91
CA LEU A 532 7.30 -10.79 11.83
C LEU A 532 7.34 -9.25 11.73
N ASP A 533 7.07 -8.72 10.53
CA ASP A 533 6.96 -7.27 10.30
C ASP A 533 5.77 -6.64 11.05
N ILE A 534 4.76 -7.45 11.41
CA ILE A 534 3.61 -7.07 12.24
C ILE A 534 3.86 -7.14 13.75
N ALA A 535 5.10 -7.35 14.20
CA ALA A 535 5.46 -7.37 15.63
C ALA A 535 5.11 -6.05 16.34
N MET A 536 4.74 -6.12 17.62
CA MET A 536 4.59 -4.94 18.45
C MET A 536 5.97 -4.30 18.74
N ASN A 537 6.28 -3.20 18.06
CA ASN A 537 7.59 -2.51 18.16
C ASN A 537 8.04 -2.24 19.61
N GLN A 538 7.12 -1.88 20.50
CA GLN A 538 7.39 -1.64 21.93
C GLN A 538 7.95 -2.86 22.68
N TYR A 539 7.63 -4.08 22.24
CA TYR A 539 8.10 -5.33 22.85
C TYR A 539 9.18 -6.03 22.01
N LYS A 540 9.39 -5.64 20.75
CA LYS A 540 10.27 -6.36 19.80
C LYS A 540 11.72 -6.47 20.29
N SER A 541 12.26 -5.40 20.89
CA SER A 541 13.62 -5.32 21.42
C SER A 541 13.93 -6.35 22.50
N LEU A 542 12.93 -6.75 23.31
CA LEU A 542 13.10 -7.73 24.39
C LEU A 542 13.41 -9.14 23.87
N TRP A 543 13.05 -9.44 22.61
CA TRP A 543 13.39 -10.68 21.90
C TRP A 543 14.61 -10.49 21.01
N THR A 544 14.70 -9.37 20.27
CA THR A 544 15.86 -9.04 19.41
C THR A 544 17.19 -9.05 20.18
N LYS A 545 17.21 -8.69 21.47
CA LYS A 545 18.42 -8.70 22.32
C LYS A 545 19.12 -10.07 22.43
N TYR A 546 18.44 -11.18 22.11
CA TYR A 546 19.01 -12.53 22.12
C TYR A 546 19.35 -13.08 20.72
N VAL A 547 18.92 -12.41 19.64
CA VAL A 547 19.21 -12.83 18.27
C VAL A 547 20.72 -12.74 18.01
N ASP A 548 21.29 -13.76 17.37
CA ASP A 548 22.68 -13.71 16.92
C ASP A 548 22.82 -12.89 15.63
N ASN A 549 22.88 -11.57 15.79
CA ASN A 549 23.16 -10.62 14.71
C ASN A 549 24.63 -10.66 14.24
N GLU A 550 25.53 -11.44 14.86
CA GLU A 550 26.92 -11.63 14.42
C GLU A 550 27.08 -12.84 13.47
N MET A 551 26.08 -13.74 13.37
CA MET A 551 26.09 -14.82 12.39
C MET A 551 25.88 -14.26 10.97
N GLU A 552 26.86 -14.51 10.09
CA GLU A 552 26.85 -14.09 8.68
C GLU A 552 25.51 -14.41 7.97
N PHE A 553 24.97 -15.61 8.13
CA PHE A 553 23.71 -16.00 7.50
C PHE A 553 22.49 -15.17 7.96
N VAL A 554 22.48 -14.67 9.21
CA VAL A 554 21.42 -13.79 9.74
C VAL A 554 21.51 -12.40 9.11
N GLN A 555 22.74 -11.89 8.95
CA GLN A 555 23.01 -10.62 8.25
C GLN A 555 22.66 -10.72 6.75
N MET A 556 23.14 -11.76 6.06
CA MET A 556 22.84 -12.03 4.65
C MET A 556 21.33 -12.10 4.37
N CYS A 557 20.57 -12.75 5.25
CA CYS A 557 19.12 -12.86 5.13
C CYS A 557 18.34 -11.64 5.62
N ASN A 558 19.02 -10.51 5.91
CA ASN A 558 18.45 -9.21 6.28
C ASN A 558 17.48 -9.29 7.47
N PHE A 559 17.80 -10.11 8.48
CA PHE A 559 16.85 -10.42 9.55
C PHE A 559 16.52 -9.23 10.47
N ASP A 560 17.47 -8.33 10.73
CA ASP A 560 17.28 -7.17 11.60
C ASP A 560 17.53 -5.83 10.89
N ARG A 561 16.48 -5.28 10.27
CA ARG A 561 16.40 -3.86 9.88
C ARG A 561 15.73 -2.98 10.95
N SER A 562 15.51 -3.49 12.17
CA SER A 562 14.83 -2.78 13.25
C SER A 562 15.80 -2.04 14.18
N PHE A 563 17.01 -2.58 14.39
CA PHE A 563 18.02 -2.02 15.30
C PHE A 563 18.39 -0.56 15.00
N ALA A 564 18.51 -0.20 13.71
CA ALA A 564 18.86 1.15 13.26
C ALA A 564 17.81 2.22 13.63
N ILE A 565 16.57 1.83 13.94
CA ILE A 565 15.50 2.74 14.39
C ILE A 565 15.48 2.82 15.92
N TYR A 566 15.80 1.72 16.62
CA TYR A 566 15.70 1.63 18.08
C TYR A 566 16.79 2.40 18.83
N LEU A 567 18.01 2.48 18.27
CA LEU A 567 19.11 3.28 18.83
C LEU A 567 18.82 4.78 18.85
N LEU A 568 18.01 5.28 17.90
CA LEU A 568 17.61 6.70 17.83
C LEU A 568 16.59 7.13 18.90
N GLN A 569 15.98 6.19 19.63
CA GLN A 569 14.87 6.49 20.54
C GLN A 569 15.22 6.40 22.03
N ASN A 570 16.27 5.68 22.44
CA ASN A 570 16.54 5.40 23.86
C ASN A 570 17.71 6.19 24.48
N PHE A 571 18.48 6.96 23.71
CA PHE A 571 19.65 7.69 24.22
C PHE A 571 19.32 8.93 25.08
N THR A 572 18.03 9.28 25.21
CA THR A 572 17.54 10.50 25.88
C THR A 572 17.30 10.35 27.39
N SER A 573 17.42 9.15 27.97
CA SER A 573 16.85 8.85 29.30
C SER A 573 17.84 8.72 30.48
N LEU A 574 19.15 8.68 30.26
CA LEU A 574 20.08 8.14 31.29
C LEU A 574 21.24 9.04 31.76
N CYS A 575 21.64 10.09 31.02
CA CYS A 575 22.74 10.97 31.42
C CYS A 575 22.28 12.43 31.53
N ASN A 576 21.72 12.80 32.69
CA ASN A 576 21.45 14.20 33.04
C ASN A 576 21.59 14.43 34.55
N PHE A 577 22.76 14.08 35.11
CA PHE A 577 23.12 14.37 36.50
C PHE A 577 24.62 14.66 36.63
N THR A 578 24.98 15.46 37.64
CA THR A 578 26.34 15.85 38.08
C THR A 578 27.14 16.83 37.19
N VAL A 579 27.64 17.88 37.86
CA VAL A 579 28.72 18.83 37.49
C VAL A 579 28.55 19.65 36.22
N PHE A 580 27.86 20.78 36.39
CA PHE A 580 28.28 22.05 35.77
C PHE A 580 29.47 22.64 36.56
N GLN A 581 30.17 23.64 36.00
CA GLN A 581 31.36 24.33 36.56
C GLN A 581 32.68 23.52 36.58
N ILE A 582 33.67 23.98 35.81
CA ILE A 582 34.90 24.60 36.36
C ILE A 582 35.68 25.37 35.26
N PHE A 583 35.80 26.68 35.48
CA PHE A 583 36.72 27.68 34.89
C PHE A 583 36.81 27.95 33.37
N SER A 584 36.74 29.25 33.09
CA SER A 584 37.04 29.93 31.83
C SER A 584 38.37 30.69 31.89
N SER A 585 39.15 30.73 30.81
CA SER A 585 40.11 31.81 30.52
C SER A 585 40.56 31.76 29.06
N SER A 586 40.71 32.92 28.41
CA SER A 586 41.01 33.02 26.97
C SER A 586 42.19 33.97 26.69
N SER A 587 43.33 33.44 26.23
CA SER A 587 44.43 34.22 25.65
C SER A 587 45.52 33.32 25.03
N PHE A 588 45.64 33.24 23.69
CA PHE A 588 46.93 32.87 23.04
C PHE A 588 47.07 33.10 21.52
N PHE A 589 46.01 33.05 20.70
CA PHE A 589 46.14 32.74 19.26
C PHE A 589 45.69 33.82 18.24
N ASP A 590 46.06 35.09 18.44
CA ASP A 590 45.86 36.15 17.43
C ASP A 590 47.09 36.41 16.53
N ASN A 591 48.24 35.78 16.80
CA ASN A 591 49.53 36.11 16.16
C ASN A 591 49.86 35.37 14.84
N LEU A 592 48.89 34.71 14.18
CA LEU A 592 49.15 33.87 12.99
C LEU A 592 48.22 34.14 11.78
N LYS A 593 47.78 35.39 11.57
CA LYS A 593 46.99 35.80 10.39
C LYS A 593 47.79 36.41 9.23
N SER A 594 49.13 36.40 9.27
CA SER A 594 50.01 36.93 8.19
C SER A 594 50.95 35.86 7.64
N PHE A 595 50.51 35.12 6.61
CA PHE A 595 51.39 34.48 5.61
C PHE A 595 50.66 33.93 4.37
N SER A 596 49.36 33.61 4.46
CA SER A 596 48.61 32.94 3.36
C SER A 596 48.06 33.89 2.27
N GLY A 597 48.82 34.90 1.87
CA GLY A 597 48.40 35.91 0.88
C GLY A 597 48.74 35.58 -0.58
N TYR A 598 49.62 34.59 -0.85
CA TYR A 598 50.36 34.52 -2.12
C TYR A 598 50.08 33.31 -3.03
N ILE A 599 49.29 32.31 -2.58
CA ILE A 599 49.05 31.07 -3.36
C ILE A 599 47.55 30.86 -3.62
N SER A 600 46.90 31.81 -4.29
CA SER A 600 45.51 31.68 -4.74
C SER A 600 45.20 32.39 -6.08
N ARG A 601 46.17 32.49 -6.99
CA ARG A 601 45.97 33.12 -8.31
C ARG A 601 46.02 32.20 -9.55
N GLU A 602 46.41 30.93 -9.42
CA GLU A 602 46.63 30.05 -10.59
C GLU A 602 45.71 28.81 -10.70
N LYS A 603 44.73 28.62 -9.80
CA LYS A 603 43.70 27.56 -9.92
C LYS A 603 42.30 28.07 -10.26
N LYS A 604 42.21 29.09 -11.14
CA LYS A 604 40.98 29.51 -11.83
C LYS A 604 41.15 29.50 -13.36
N LYS A 605 41.41 28.31 -13.91
CA LYS A 605 41.34 28.00 -15.36
C LYS A 605 40.76 26.60 -15.64
N THR A 606 39.74 26.18 -14.87
CA THR A 606 38.75 25.24 -15.42
C THR A 606 37.82 26.01 -16.36
N MET A 607 37.44 25.40 -17.48
CA MET A 607 36.69 26.08 -18.54
C MET A 607 35.30 26.50 -18.04
N ALA A 608 34.88 27.71 -18.41
CA ALA A 608 33.49 28.15 -18.23
C ALA A 608 32.61 27.41 -19.24
N VAL A 609 32.08 26.26 -18.84
CA VAL A 609 31.08 25.50 -19.62
C VAL A 609 29.82 26.37 -19.70
N GLN A 610 29.37 26.65 -20.92
CA GLN A 610 28.08 27.32 -21.17
C GLN A 610 26.96 26.49 -20.50
N PRO A 611 26.06 27.11 -19.70
CA PRO A 611 24.99 26.37 -19.05
C PRO A 611 24.06 25.75 -20.09
N THR A 612 23.67 24.51 -19.85
CA THR A 612 22.79 23.74 -20.74
C THR A 612 21.35 24.24 -20.70
N ARG A 613 20.63 24.10 -21.82
CA ARG A 613 19.25 24.58 -22.00
C ARG A 613 18.24 23.80 -21.14
N ILE A 614 18.54 22.54 -20.84
CA ILE A 614 17.67 21.58 -20.15
C ILE A 614 18.49 20.44 -19.51
N GLY A 615 17.96 19.80 -18.47
CA GLY A 615 18.50 18.57 -17.89
C GLY A 615 17.57 17.35 -18.06
N LEU A 616 18.13 16.14 -18.07
CA LEU A 616 17.37 14.89 -18.00
C LEU A 616 17.94 13.93 -16.95
N ALA A 617 17.09 13.49 -16.02
CA ALA A 617 17.41 12.59 -14.92
C ALA A 617 16.73 11.21 -15.12
N GLY A 618 17.54 10.16 -15.25
CA GLY A 618 17.08 8.78 -15.44
C GLY A 618 17.40 8.25 -16.84
N LEU A 619 18.48 7.48 -16.95
CA LEU A 619 19.05 7.02 -18.23
C LEU A 619 18.81 5.53 -18.47
N ALA A 620 17.54 5.13 -18.38
CA ALA A 620 17.06 3.93 -19.03
C ALA A 620 16.83 4.21 -20.54
N VAL A 621 16.54 3.16 -21.33
CA VAL A 621 16.30 3.22 -22.79
C VAL A 621 15.52 4.45 -23.26
N MET A 622 14.35 4.74 -22.65
CA MET A 622 13.54 5.92 -23.00
C MET A 622 14.27 7.25 -22.76
N GLY A 623 15.00 7.36 -21.64
CA GLY A 623 15.70 8.59 -21.25
C GLY A 623 16.97 8.84 -22.03
N GLN A 624 17.72 7.78 -22.37
CA GLN A 624 18.86 7.89 -23.29
C GLN A 624 18.41 8.40 -24.66
N ASN A 625 17.43 7.73 -25.26
CA ASN A 625 16.96 8.05 -26.61
C ASN A 625 16.31 9.44 -26.68
N LEU A 626 15.53 9.84 -25.66
CA LEU A 626 14.99 11.21 -25.59
C LEU A 626 16.10 12.27 -25.38
N ALA A 627 17.12 12.00 -24.57
CA ALA A 627 18.23 12.93 -24.39
C ALA A 627 19.03 13.14 -25.68
N LEU A 628 19.27 12.07 -26.44
CA LEU A 628 19.94 12.12 -27.75
C LEU A 628 19.08 12.88 -28.79
N ASN A 629 17.77 12.67 -28.80
CA ASN A 629 16.82 13.43 -29.64
C ASN A 629 16.89 14.94 -29.33
N ILE A 630 16.82 15.33 -28.06
CA ILE A 630 16.94 16.74 -27.63
C ILE A 630 18.29 17.34 -28.09
N ALA A 631 19.39 16.62 -27.93
CA ALA A 631 20.72 17.05 -28.35
C ALA A 631 20.83 17.20 -29.88
N GLU A 632 20.29 16.25 -30.64
CA GLU A 632 20.22 16.29 -32.11
C GLU A 632 19.40 17.47 -32.63
N LYS A 633 18.31 17.87 -31.96
CA LYS A 633 17.55 19.08 -32.32
C LYS A 633 18.27 20.39 -31.95
N GLY A 634 19.55 20.31 -31.56
CA GLY A 634 20.44 21.44 -31.33
C GLY A 634 20.37 22.06 -29.94
N PHE A 635 19.74 21.40 -28.96
CA PHE A 635 19.65 21.90 -27.59
C PHE A 635 20.74 21.29 -26.70
N PRO A 636 21.66 22.09 -26.12
CA PRO A 636 22.62 21.59 -25.14
C PRO A 636 21.89 21.02 -23.92
N ILE A 637 22.19 19.75 -23.58
CA ILE A 637 21.49 18.99 -22.53
C ILE A 637 22.44 18.40 -21.51
N SER A 638 22.16 18.60 -20.23
CA SER A 638 22.81 17.87 -19.14
C SER A 638 22.07 16.55 -18.87
N VAL A 639 22.80 15.48 -18.55
CA VAL A 639 22.19 14.20 -18.15
C VAL A 639 22.76 13.65 -16.85
N TYR A 640 21.88 13.06 -16.03
CA TYR A 640 22.21 12.47 -14.73
C TYR A 640 21.50 11.14 -14.52
N ASN A 641 22.17 10.21 -13.84
CA ASN A 641 21.56 8.94 -13.43
C ASN A 641 22.26 8.37 -12.19
N ARG A 642 21.48 7.83 -11.24
CA ARG A 642 21.97 7.25 -9.97
C ARG A 642 23.04 6.15 -10.17
N THR A 643 23.00 5.43 -11.28
CA THR A 643 24.07 4.53 -11.70
C THR A 643 24.91 5.25 -12.75
N THR A 644 26.14 5.63 -12.38
CA THR A 644 27.04 6.49 -13.18
C THR A 644 27.37 5.89 -14.54
N SER A 645 27.58 4.58 -14.66
CA SER A 645 27.90 3.93 -15.94
C SER A 645 26.86 4.16 -17.05
N LYS A 646 25.59 4.44 -16.70
CA LYS A 646 24.56 4.83 -17.68
C LYS A 646 24.67 6.28 -18.15
N VAL A 647 25.30 7.16 -17.38
CA VAL A 647 25.73 8.49 -17.81
C VAL A 647 26.83 8.34 -18.85
N ASP A 648 27.87 7.57 -18.51
CA ASP A 648 29.05 7.36 -19.36
C ASP A 648 28.67 6.72 -20.71
N GLU A 649 27.83 5.68 -20.68
CA GLU A 649 27.25 5.02 -21.86
C GLU A 649 26.49 6.00 -22.77
N THR A 650 25.73 6.94 -22.19
CA THR A 650 24.94 7.93 -22.95
C THR A 650 25.86 8.99 -23.58
N VAL A 651 26.90 9.43 -22.87
CA VAL A 651 27.91 10.37 -23.38
C VAL A 651 28.73 9.74 -24.51
N GLU A 652 29.17 8.49 -24.37
CA GLU A 652 29.87 7.78 -25.44
C GLU A 652 28.98 7.50 -26.65
N ARG A 653 27.67 7.29 -26.44
CA ARG A 653 26.70 7.21 -27.54
C ARG A 653 26.50 8.56 -28.24
N ALA A 654 26.40 9.66 -27.50
CA ALA A 654 26.31 11.02 -28.05
C ALA A 654 27.55 11.42 -28.87
N LYS A 655 28.75 11.00 -28.45
CA LYS A 655 29.99 11.15 -29.22
C LYS A 655 29.92 10.41 -30.56
N LYS A 656 29.46 9.16 -30.55
CA LYS A 656 29.33 8.31 -31.75
C LYS A 656 28.26 8.79 -32.73
N GLU A 657 27.12 9.28 -32.23
CA GLU A 657 26.03 9.84 -33.03
C GLU A 657 26.31 11.30 -33.50
N GLY A 658 27.56 11.60 -33.88
CA GLY A 658 27.93 12.90 -34.45
C GLY A 658 28.36 13.98 -33.45
N ASN A 659 28.86 13.58 -32.26
CA ASN A 659 29.34 14.49 -31.21
C ASN A 659 28.28 15.51 -30.75
N LEU A 660 27.08 14.98 -30.43
CA LEU A 660 25.92 15.75 -29.99
C LEU A 660 26.19 16.52 -28.68
N PRO A 661 25.55 17.69 -28.44
CA PRO A 661 25.79 18.56 -27.29
C PRO A 661 25.15 18.03 -25.98
N LEU A 662 25.56 16.83 -25.56
CA LEU A 662 25.07 16.11 -24.39
C LEU A 662 26.20 15.93 -23.36
N TYR A 663 25.96 16.38 -22.14
CA TYR A 663 26.97 16.49 -21.08
C TYR A 663 26.57 15.64 -19.86
N GLY A 664 27.43 14.72 -19.45
CA GLY A 664 27.16 13.79 -18.35
C GLY A 664 27.64 14.29 -16.99
N PHE A 665 26.80 14.12 -15.97
CA PHE A 665 27.09 14.47 -14.58
C PHE A 665 26.84 13.27 -13.65
N HIS A 666 27.76 13.04 -12.71
CA HIS A 666 27.75 11.86 -11.83
C HIS A 666 27.09 12.10 -10.46
N ASP A 667 26.91 13.36 -10.07
CA ASP A 667 26.22 13.78 -8.85
C ASP A 667 25.10 14.78 -9.16
N ALA A 668 24.22 15.01 -8.20
CA ALA A 668 23.04 15.85 -8.38
C ALA A 668 23.31 17.37 -8.24
N GLU A 669 24.38 17.78 -7.56
CA GLU A 669 24.71 19.20 -7.38
C GLU A 669 25.33 19.77 -8.65
N SER A 670 26.31 19.07 -9.23
CA SER A 670 26.92 19.46 -10.51
C SER A 670 25.91 19.43 -11.66
N PHE A 671 25.03 18.42 -11.69
CA PHE A 671 23.94 18.31 -12.66
C PHE A 671 22.93 19.48 -12.58
N VAL A 672 22.50 19.89 -11.38
CA VAL A 672 21.54 20.99 -11.26
C VAL A 672 22.21 22.34 -11.53
N ASN A 673 23.49 22.50 -11.17
CA ASN A 673 24.24 23.73 -11.42
C ASN A 673 24.73 23.90 -12.87
N SER A 674 24.67 22.86 -13.71
CA SER A 674 25.03 22.93 -15.14
C SER A 674 23.91 23.40 -16.06
N ILE A 675 22.70 23.66 -15.53
CA ILE A 675 21.50 24.02 -16.29
C ILE A 675 21.19 25.52 -16.13
N GLN A 676 20.79 26.19 -17.21
CA GLN A 676 20.40 27.61 -17.19
C GLN A 676 19.15 27.85 -16.34
N LYS A 677 18.94 29.09 -15.87
CA LYS A 677 17.74 29.48 -15.10
C LYS A 677 16.66 30.08 -16.02
N PRO A 678 15.35 29.86 -15.76
CA PRO A 678 14.82 28.86 -14.82
C PRO A 678 15.16 27.44 -15.29
N ARG A 679 15.62 26.60 -14.37
CA ARG A 679 16.09 25.25 -14.68
C ARG A 679 14.89 24.38 -15.05
N VAL A 680 15.05 23.55 -16.08
CA VAL A 680 14.04 22.57 -16.49
C VAL A 680 14.68 21.20 -16.45
N ILE A 681 14.11 20.27 -15.68
CA ILE A 681 14.62 18.89 -15.55
C ILE A 681 13.52 17.90 -15.91
N ILE A 682 13.73 17.15 -17.00
CA ILE A 682 12.91 15.99 -17.35
C ILE A 682 13.32 14.80 -16.47
N MET A 683 12.36 14.09 -15.90
CA MET A 683 12.58 12.87 -15.15
C MET A 683 12.00 11.66 -15.89
N LEU A 684 12.84 10.65 -16.16
CA LEU A 684 12.44 9.37 -16.76
C LEU A 684 12.94 8.20 -15.90
N VAL A 685 12.46 8.17 -14.65
CA VAL A 685 12.72 7.12 -13.68
C VAL A 685 11.52 6.18 -13.52
N LYS A 686 11.69 5.06 -12.80
CA LYS A 686 10.61 4.11 -12.52
C LYS A 686 9.55 4.76 -11.60
N ALA A 687 8.30 4.74 -12.03
CA ALA A 687 7.14 5.34 -11.34
C ALA A 687 6.97 4.87 -9.87
N GLY A 688 6.25 5.68 -9.08
CA GLY A 688 6.14 5.53 -7.64
C GLY A 688 7.36 6.08 -6.89
N ALA A 689 7.72 5.44 -5.76
CA ALA A 689 8.72 5.96 -4.81
C ALA A 689 10.08 6.43 -5.38
N PRO A 690 10.66 5.86 -6.46
CA PRO A 690 11.89 6.39 -7.05
C PRO A 690 11.75 7.80 -7.64
N VAL A 691 10.55 8.19 -8.08
CA VAL A 691 10.24 9.56 -8.51
C VAL A 691 10.30 10.51 -7.32
N ASP A 692 9.56 10.21 -6.25
CA ASP A 692 9.55 11.05 -5.03
C ASP A 692 10.95 11.15 -4.39
N GLN A 693 11.76 10.09 -4.45
CA GLN A 693 13.18 10.14 -4.04
C GLN A 693 14.00 11.08 -4.92
N THR A 694 13.87 10.97 -6.25
CA THR A 694 14.65 11.79 -7.19
C THR A 694 14.25 13.27 -7.11
N ILE A 695 12.95 13.57 -6.97
CA ILE A 695 12.46 14.94 -6.69
C ILE A 695 13.14 15.49 -5.45
N LYS A 696 13.16 14.75 -4.33
CA LYS A 696 13.79 15.19 -3.08
C LYS A 696 15.30 15.43 -3.24
N THR A 697 15.99 14.60 -4.02
CA THR A 697 17.43 14.76 -4.29
C THR A 697 17.73 16.00 -5.14
N LEU A 698 16.93 16.27 -6.17
CA LEU A 698 17.12 17.45 -7.05
C LEU A 698 16.71 18.75 -6.35
N SER A 699 15.60 18.73 -5.60
CA SER A 699 15.04 19.89 -4.87
C SER A 699 15.98 20.50 -3.83
N ALA A 700 17.06 19.80 -3.44
CA ALA A 700 18.10 20.35 -2.58
C ALA A 700 18.96 21.45 -3.26
N TYR A 701 18.91 21.54 -4.59
CA TYR A 701 19.73 22.45 -5.42
C TYR A 701 18.90 23.34 -6.37
N LEU A 702 17.56 23.20 -6.37
CA LEU A 702 16.66 24.00 -7.18
C LEU A 702 16.33 25.35 -6.50
N GLU A 703 15.98 26.34 -7.33
CA GLU A 703 15.57 27.68 -6.92
C GLU A 703 14.13 28.00 -7.37
N LYS A 704 13.54 29.08 -6.84
CA LYS A 704 12.16 29.45 -7.17
C LYS A 704 12.01 29.77 -8.66
N GLY A 705 10.97 29.21 -9.28
CA GLY A 705 10.74 29.25 -10.73
C GLY A 705 11.35 28.07 -11.51
N ASP A 706 12.25 27.28 -10.91
CA ASP A 706 12.74 26.05 -11.53
C ASP A 706 11.64 24.99 -11.64
N CYS A 707 11.74 24.12 -12.64
CA CYS A 707 10.68 23.24 -13.12
C CYS A 707 11.11 21.77 -13.17
N ILE A 708 10.29 20.89 -12.59
CA ILE A 708 10.42 19.43 -12.71
C ILE A 708 9.34 18.90 -13.68
N VAL A 709 9.76 18.15 -14.70
CA VAL A 709 8.88 17.53 -15.70
C VAL A 709 8.92 16.01 -15.53
N ASP A 710 7.86 15.41 -15.00
CA ASP A 710 7.74 13.96 -14.83
C ASP A 710 7.28 13.30 -16.14
N GLY A 711 8.25 12.76 -16.89
CA GLY A 711 8.04 12.07 -18.16
C GLY A 711 7.44 10.65 -18.00
N GLY A 712 7.19 10.22 -16.76
CA GLY A 712 6.85 8.84 -16.42
C GLY A 712 5.42 8.41 -16.76
N ASN A 713 5.24 7.10 -16.92
CA ASN A 713 3.93 6.45 -16.84
C ASN A 713 3.52 6.38 -15.35
N GLU A 714 2.95 7.46 -14.82
CA GLU A 714 2.56 7.63 -13.42
C GLU A 714 1.04 7.77 -13.28
N TRP A 715 0.50 7.44 -12.10
CA TRP A 715 -0.90 7.66 -11.76
C TRP A 715 -1.19 9.16 -11.56
N TYR A 716 -2.23 9.68 -12.21
CA TYR A 716 -2.47 11.14 -12.31
C TYR A 716 -2.59 11.87 -10.96
N GLU A 717 -3.06 11.21 -9.89
CA GLU A 717 -3.14 11.81 -8.56
C GLU A 717 -1.77 11.91 -7.86
N ASN A 718 -0.79 11.07 -8.23
CA ASN A 718 0.60 11.28 -7.80
C ASN A 718 1.17 12.55 -8.41
N THR A 719 0.82 12.86 -9.67
CA THR A 719 1.16 14.14 -10.31
C THR A 719 0.51 15.31 -9.58
N GLU A 720 -0.82 15.27 -9.33
CA GLU A 720 -1.51 16.32 -8.57
C GLU A 720 -0.96 16.50 -7.14
N ARG A 721 -0.52 15.42 -6.48
CA ARG A 721 0.13 15.45 -5.16
C ARG A 721 1.51 16.08 -5.22
N ARG A 722 2.34 15.72 -6.21
CA ARG A 722 3.71 16.22 -6.37
C ARG A 722 3.73 17.68 -6.78
N GLU A 723 2.85 18.09 -7.69
CA GLU A 723 2.64 19.49 -8.09
C GLU A 723 2.39 20.39 -6.87
N LYS A 724 1.44 20.00 -5.99
CA LYS A 724 1.15 20.71 -4.74
C LYS A 724 2.37 20.74 -3.80
N ALA A 725 3.05 19.60 -3.62
CA ALA A 725 4.17 19.48 -2.68
C ALA A 725 5.45 20.23 -3.11
N VAL A 726 5.67 20.47 -4.41
CA VAL A 726 6.82 21.28 -4.88
C VAL A 726 6.46 22.77 -4.98
N ALA A 727 5.19 23.12 -5.20
CA ALA A 727 4.71 24.49 -5.22
C ALA A 727 4.93 25.24 -3.89
N ASP A 728 4.86 24.54 -2.75
CA ASP A 728 5.19 25.10 -1.41
C ASP A 728 6.62 25.64 -1.32
N ASN A 729 7.55 25.10 -2.12
CA ASN A 729 8.94 25.57 -2.21
C ASN A 729 9.12 26.67 -3.28
N GLY A 730 8.11 26.94 -4.10
CA GLY A 730 8.15 27.84 -5.25
C GLY A 730 8.71 27.20 -6.53
N PHE A 731 8.71 25.86 -6.63
CA PHE A 731 9.05 25.14 -7.86
C PHE A 731 7.81 24.86 -8.70
N LEU A 732 7.99 24.74 -10.02
CA LEU A 732 6.96 24.37 -10.97
C LEU A 732 6.98 22.85 -11.24
N TYR A 733 5.82 22.28 -11.59
CA TYR A 733 5.68 20.86 -11.93
C TYR A 733 4.88 20.66 -13.22
N LEU A 734 5.25 19.64 -13.98
CA LEU A 734 4.56 19.24 -15.21
C LEU A 734 4.56 17.71 -15.32
N GLY A 735 3.38 17.09 -15.33
CA GLY A 735 3.21 15.67 -15.66
C GLY A 735 3.12 15.50 -17.17
N MET A 736 4.10 14.86 -17.79
CA MET A 736 4.20 14.73 -19.24
C MET A 736 4.19 13.27 -19.68
N GLY A 737 3.07 12.81 -20.22
CA GLY A 737 3.01 11.48 -20.80
C GLY A 737 3.81 11.39 -22.11
N VAL A 738 4.85 10.57 -22.16
CA VAL A 738 5.66 10.33 -23.38
C VAL A 738 5.27 8.98 -24.01
N SER A 739 5.00 8.95 -25.31
CA SER A 739 4.63 7.74 -26.07
C SER A 739 5.47 7.59 -27.34
N GLY A 740 5.72 6.33 -27.75
CA GLY A 740 6.51 6.00 -28.95
C GLY A 740 7.53 4.86 -28.82
N GLY A 741 7.75 4.37 -27.59
CA GLY A 741 8.75 3.32 -27.34
C GLY A 741 10.19 3.83 -27.51
N GLU A 742 11.13 2.91 -27.71
CA GLU A 742 12.56 3.21 -27.87
C GLU A 742 12.83 4.11 -29.09
N GLU A 743 12.39 3.66 -30.26
CA GLU A 743 12.61 4.37 -31.52
C GLU A 743 11.87 5.72 -31.54
N GLY A 744 10.59 5.75 -31.13
CA GLY A 744 9.83 6.99 -31.02
C GLY A 744 10.50 8.00 -30.08
N ALA A 745 11.08 7.57 -28.96
CA ALA A 745 11.85 8.47 -28.10
C ALA A 745 13.07 9.10 -28.82
N ARG A 746 13.76 8.34 -29.69
CA ARG A 746 14.94 8.81 -30.44
C ARG A 746 14.61 9.70 -31.63
N ASN A 747 13.52 9.40 -32.34
CA ASN A 747 13.21 9.99 -33.65
C ASN A 747 12.11 11.07 -33.56
N GLY A 748 11.17 10.93 -32.62
CA GLY A 748 10.09 11.87 -32.37
C GLY A 748 8.92 11.21 -31.63
N PRO A 749 8.74 11.42 -30.31
CA PRO A 749 7.63 10.83 -29.58
C PRO A 749 6.36 11.70 -29.70
N SER A 750 5.24 11.13 -29.26
CA SER A 750 4.06 11.91 -28.88
C SER A 750 4.18 12.31 -27.41
N MET A 751 3.92 13.57 -27.08
CA MET A 751 4.12 14.13 -25.73
C MET A 751 2.87 14.85 -25.22
N MET A 752 2.51 14.56 -23.97
CA MET A 752 1.22 14.92 -23.36
C MET A 752 1.45 15.68 -22.04
N PRO A 753 1.96 16.93 -22.07
CA PRO A 753 2.22 17.74 -20.89
C PRO A 753 0.94 18.35 -20.29
N GLY A 754 0.74 18.14 -18.98
CA GLY A 754 -0.28 18.83 -18.16
C GLY A 754 0.24 19.16 -16.76
N GLY A 755 -0.35 20.16 -16.10
CA GLY A 755 0.15 20.71 -14.84
C GLY A 755 0.18 22.24 -14.89
N SER A 756 1.31 22.86 -14.54
CA SER A 756 1.49 24.30 -14.71
C SER A 756 1.67 24.71 -16.18
N TYR A 757 0.91 25.71 -16.63
CA TYR A 757 1.08 26.31 -17.95
C TYR A 757 2.41 27.07 -18.09
N GLU A 758 2.91 27.65 -16.99
CA GLU A 758 4.22 28.30 -16.92
C GLU A 758 5.35 27.28 -17.08
N ALA A 759 5.23 26.11 -16.43
CA ALA A 759 6.16 24.99 -16.63
C ALA A 759 6.22 24.55 -18.10
N TYR A 760 5.06 24.44 -18.75
CA TYR A 760 4.97 24.13 -20.17
C TYR A 760 5.62 25.21 -21.04
N LYS A 761 5.40 26.50 -20.77
CA LYS A 761 6.04 27.59 -21.53
C LYS A 761 7.56 27.63 -21.39
N ASN A 762 8.12 27.17 -20.27
CA ASN A 762 9.58 27.06 -20.09
C ASN A 762 10.24 25.94 -20.93
N ILE A 763 9.46 25.05 -21.56
CA ILE A 763 9.94 23.89 -22.35
C ILE A 763 9.30 23.79 -23.76
N GLU A 764 8.33 24.63 -24.09
CA GLU A 764 7.53 24.58 -25.33
C GLU A 764 8.38 24.54 -26.61
N ASP A 765 9.44 25.37 -26.70
CA ASP A 765 10.38 25.42 -27.82
C ASP A 765 11.11 24.09 -28.08
N ILE A 766 11.39 23.35 -27.01
CA ILE A 766 12.04 22.03 -27.06
C ILE A 766 11.01 20.99 -27.47
N LEU A 767 9.86 20.94 -26.79
CA LEU A 767 8.83 19.92 -27.05
C LEU A 767 8.31 19.98 -28.50
N LEU A 768 8.11 21.18 -29.05
CA LEU A 768 7.63 21.37 -30.42
C LEU A 768 8.61 20.84 -31.48
N LYS A 769 9.93 20.90 -31.25
CA LYS A 769 10.95 20.35 -32.16
C LYS A 769 11.24 18.87 -31.96
N VAL A 770 11.13 18.40 -30.71
CA VAL A 770 11.51 17.03 -30.30
C VAL A 770 10.39 16.04 -30.57
N ALA A 771 9.12 16.46 -30.56
CA ALA A 771 7.98 15.62 -30.91
C ALA A 771 8.01 15.16 -32.39
N ALA A 772 7.31 14.07 -32.71
CA ALA A 772 7.04 13.68 -34.09
C ALA A 772 6.34 14.80 -34.85
N GLN A 773 6.74 15.03 -36.10
CA GLN A 773 6.13 16.01 -37.00
C GLN A 773 5.23 15.29 -37.99
N VAL A 774 3.95 15.66 -38.07
CA VAL A 774 3.01 15.13 -39.07
C VAL A 774 2.72 16.23 -40.09
N ARG A 775 2.91 15.92 -41.38
CA ARG A 775 2.98 16.91 -42.48
C ARG A 775 1.80 17.88 -42.57
N ASP A 776 0.60 17.42 -42.18
CA ASP A 776 -0.67 18.14 -42.28
C ASP A 776 -1.14 18.79 -40.97
N SER A 777 -0.52 18.43 -39.83
CA SER A 777 -1.06 18.69 -38.49
C SER A 777 -0.01 19.02 -37.44
N GLY A 778 1.25 19.18 -37.86
CA GLY A 778 2.34 19.75 -37.06
C GLY A 778 2.90 18.79 -36.00
N PRO A 779 3.46 19.32 -34.91
CA PRO A 779 4.13 18.51 -33.89
C PRO A 779 3.15 17.76 -33.00
N CYS A 780 3.50 16.52 -32.63
CA CYS A 780 2.73 15.62 -31.76
C CYS A 780 2.84 15.98 -30.27
N VAL A 781 2.64 17.26 -29.96
CA VAL A 781 2.52 17.80 -28.61
C VAL A 781 1.50 18.93 -28.60
N THR A 782 0.84 19.11 -27.46
CA THR A 782 -0.04 20.24 -27.13
C THR A 782 -0.09 20.35 -25.60
N TYR A 783 -0.41 21.52 -25.04
CA TYR A 783 -0.69 21.62 -23.61
C TYR A 783 -2.04 20.97 -23.32
N ILE A 784 -2.04 19.88 -22.57
CA ILE A 784 -3.22 19.04 -22.33
C ILE A 784 -4.22 19.77 -21.42
N GLY A 785 -3.74 20.27 -20.28
CA GLY A 785 -4.58 20.87 -19.25
C GLY A 785 -3.87 21.00 -17.91
N LYS A 786 -4.62 21.35 -16.87
CA LYS A 786 -4.11 21.52 -15.49
C LYS A 786 -3.90 20.15 -14.80
N GLY A 787 -3.18 20.14 -13.69
CA GLY A 787 -3.05 18.95 -12.81
C GLY A 787 -2.53 17.70 -13.52
N GLY A 788 -3.00 16.53 -13.08
CA GLY A 788 -2.58 15.23 -13.62
C GLY A 788 -3.07 14.90 -15.04
N SER A 789 -3.70 15.83 -15.75
CA SER A 789 -4.36 15.59 -17.04
C SER A 789 -3.45 14.98 -18.10
N GLY A 790 -2.18 15.41 -18.19
CA GLY A 790 -1.19 14.83 -19.11
C GLY A 790 -0.93 13.34 -18.88
N ASN A 791 -0.79 12.93 -17.62
CA ASN A 791 -0.66 11.51 -17.26
C ASN A 791 -1.99 10.75 -17.43
N PHE A 792 -3.14 11.39 -17.19
CA PHE A 792 -4.46 10.76 -17.42
C PHE A 792 -4.70 10.45 -18.91
N VAL A 793 -4.45 11.40 -19.81
CA VAL A 793 -4.55 11.19 -21.27
C VAL A 793 -3.59 10.07 -21.72
N LYS A 794 -2.37 10.03 -21.17
CA LYS A 794 -1.39 8.97 -21.46
C LYS A 794 -1.79 7.60 -20.91
N MET A 795 -2.44 7.56 -19.75
CA MET A 795 -3.04 6.34 -19.19
C MET A 795 -4.12 5.80 -20.15
N VAL A 796 -5.05 6.65 -20.60
CA VAL A 796 -6.11 6.23 -21.54
C VAL A 796 -5.55 5.82 -22.91
N HIS A 797 -4.54 6.53 -23.46
CA HIS A 797 -3.77 6.06 -24.63
C HIS A 797 -3.31 4.61 -24.44
N ASN A 798 -2.73 4.28 -23.27
CA ASN A 798 -2.28 2.92 -22.98
C ASN A 798 -3.42 1.90 -22.75
N GLY A 799 -4.66 2.35 -22.51
CA GLY A 799 -5.85 1.49 -22.55
C GLY A 799 -6.26 1.18 -24.00
N ILE A 800 -6.32 2.20 -24.85
CA ILE A 800 -6.60 2.05 -26.29
C ILE A 800 -5.53 1.17 -26.96
N GLU A 801 -4.25 1.37 -26.61
CA GLU A 801 -3.11 0.53 -27.01
C GLU A 801 -3.34 -0.95 -26.66
N TYR A 802 -3.85 -1.24 -25.45
CA TYR A 802 -4.11 -2.61 -25.04
C TYR A 802 -5.28 -3.22 -25.84
N GLY A 803 -6.33 -2.43 -26.10
CA GLY A 803 -7.46 -2.78 -26.96
C GLY A 803 -7.04 -3.10 -28.40
N ASP A 804 -6.30 -2.22 -29.05
CA ASP A 804 -5.83 -2.42 -30.44
C ASP A 804 -4.93 -3.66 -30.55
N MET A 805 -3.98 -3.85 -29.63
CA MET A 805 -3.16 -5.07 -29.60
C MET A 805 -4.00 -6.35 -29.46
N GLN A 806 -5.05 -6.32 -28.62
CA GLN A 806 -5.91 -7.48 -28.39
C GLN A 806 -6.79 -7.78 -29.62
N LEU A 807 -7.37 -6.75 -30.24
CA LEU A 807 -8.19 -6.91 -31.45
C LEU A 807 -7.35 -7.44 -32.63
N ILE A 808 -6.08 -7.03 -32.74
CA ILE A 808 -5.13 -7.55 -33.72
C ILE A 808 -4.78 -9.02 -33.44
N ALA A 809 -4.55 -9.38 -32.18
CA ALA A 809 -4.31 -10.77 -31.77
C ALA A 809 -5.52 -11.69 -32.04
N GLU A 810 -6.75 -11.18 -31.84
CA GLU A 810 -7.99 -11.90 -32.17
C GLU A 810 -8.18 -12.07 -33.69
N ALA A 811 -7.83 -11.06 -34.49
CA ALA A 811 -7.83 -11.16 -35.94
C ALA A 811 -6.83 -12.22 -36.44
N TYR A 812 -5.63 -12.26 -35.85
CA TYR A 812 -4.62 -13.28 -36.10
C TYR A 812 -5.12 -14.70 -35.78
N ASP A 813 -5.67 -14.93 -34.59
CA ASP A 813 -6.10 -16.27 -34.17
C ASP A 813 -7.27 -16.79 -35.03
N VAL A 814 -8.23 -15.94 -35.39
CA VAL A 814 -9.31 -16.34 -36.32
C VAL A 814 -8.74 -16.71 -37.69
N LEU A 815 -7.80 -15.93 -38.25
CA LEU A 815 -7.20 -16.24 -39.56
C LEU A 815 -6.32 -17.49 -39.53
N LYS A 816 -5.57 -17.72 -38.45
CA LYS A 816 -4.68 -18.89 -38.32
C LYS A 816 -5.45 -20.16 -37.95
N SER A 817 -6.27 -20.11 -36.91
CA SER A 817 -6.94 -21.28 -36.32
C SER A 817 -8.20 -21.69 -37.09
N VAL A 818 -9.00 -20.74 -37.61
CA VAL A 818 -10.17 -21.04 -38.46
C VAL A 818 -9.80 -20.98 -39.94
N GLY A 819 -9.16 -19.89 -40.38
CA GLY A 819 -8.80 -19.69 -41.79
C GLY A 819 -7.67 -20.60 -42.31
N LYS A 820 -6.90 -21.23 -41.42
CA LYS A 820 -5.71 -22.04 -41.76
C LYS A 820 -4.70 -21.27 -42.62
N LEU A 821 -4.44 -20.01 -42.29
CA LEU A 821 -3.38 -19.21 -42.92
C LEU A 821 -1.99 -19.59 -42.37
N SER A 822 -0.99 -19.66 -43.26
CA SER A 822 0.43 -19.70 -42.87
C SER A 822 0.91 -18.32 -42.40
N ASN A 823 2.11 -18.24 -41.81
CA ASN A 823 2.66 -16.94 -41.39
C ASN A 823 3.04 -16.07 -42.60
N GLU A 824 3.41 -16.67 -43.73
CA GLU A 824 3.65 -15.96 -44.99
C GLU A 824 2.36 -15.40 -45.59
N GLU A 825 1.24 -16.15 -45.50
CA GLU A 825 -0.09 -15.62 -45.84
C GLU A 825 -0.51 -14.50 -44.88
N LEU A 826 -0.27 -14.64 -43.57
CA LEU A 826 -0.55 -13.61 -42.56
C LEU A 826 0.29 -12.34 -42.77
N HIS A 827 1.60 -12.48 -43.03
CA HIS A 827 2.49 -11.37 -43.38
C HIS A 827 1.95 -10.60 -44.59
N SER A 828 1.53 -11.32 -45.63
CA SER A 828 0.95 -10.74 -46.84
C SER A 828 -0.36 -9.99 -46.55
N VAL A 829 -1.27 -10.61 -45.77
CA VAL A 829 -2.57 -10.03 -45.39
C VAL A 829 -2.42 -8.78 -44.53
N PHE A 830 -1.57 -8.82 -43.50
CA PHE A 830 -1.34 -7.64 -42.64
C PHE A 830 -0.57 -6.54 -43.39
N SER A 831 0.29 -6.88 -44.36
CA SER A 831 0.89 -5.89 -45.26
C SER A 831 -0.16 -5.21 -46.16
N GLU A 832 -1.12 -5.96 -46.72
CA GLU A 832 -2.24 -5.40 -47.49
C GLU A 832 -3.11 -4.48 -46.60
N TRP A 833 -3.42 -4.91 -45.37
CA TRP A 833 -4.18 -4.11 -44.41
C TRP A 833 -3.47 -2.82 -43.98
N ASN A 834 -2.12 -2.83 -43.93
CA ASN A 834 -1.37 -1.60 -43.65
C ASN A 834 -1.39 -0.59 -44.81
N ASN A 835 -1.87 -0.99 -46.00
CA ASN A 835 -2.12 -0.13 -47.15
C ASN A 835 -3.62 0.21 -47.31
N SER A 836 -4.42 0.08 -46.24
CA SER A 836 -5.87 0.28 -46.22
C SER A 836 -6.30 1.23 -45.07
N GLU A 837 -7.59 1.33 -44.76
CA GLU A 837 -8.09 2.11 -43.62
C GLU A 837 -7.52 1.68 -42.24
N LEU A 838 -6.82 0.54 -42.18
CA LEU A 838 -6.12 0.01 -41.00
C LEU A 838 -4.65 0.48 -40.87
N GLU A 839 -4.11 1.25 -41.82
CA GLU A 839 -2.74 1.81 -41.79
C GLU A 839 -2.39 2.35 -40.40
N SER A 840 -1.50 1.64 -39.70
CA SER A 840 -1.10 1.95 -38.33
C SER A 840 0.11 1.14 -37.89
N PHE A 841 0.91 1.73 -36.98
CA PHE A 841 2.15 1.11 -36.48
C PHE A 841 1.95 -0.29 -35.88
N LEU A 842 0.80 -0.55 -35.25
CA LEU A 842 0.49 -1.87 -34.70
C LEU A 842 0.16 -2.93 -35.77
N ILE A 843 -0.30 -2.52 -36.97
CA ILE A 843 -0.49 -3.41 -38.12
C ILE A 843 0.85 -3.62 -38.85
N GLU A 844 1.59 -2.53 -39.06
CA GLU A 844 2.97 -2.50 -39.60
C GLU A 844 3.88 -3.54 -38.90
N ILE A 845 4.11 -3.40 -37.58
CA ILE A 845 4.97 -4.34 -36.85
C ILE A 845 4.39 -5.75 -36.75
N THR A 846 3.07 -5.91 -36.87
CA THR A 846 2.45 -7.25 -36.87
C THR A 846 2.73 -7.98 -38.19
N ALA A 847 2.72 -7.27 -39.33
CA ALA A 847 3.17 -7.82 -40.60
C ALA A 847 4.64 -8.24 -40.53
N ASP A 848 5.52 -7.37 -40.00
CA ASP A 848 6.95 -7.69 -39.83
C ASP A 848 7.17 -8.92 -38.94
N ILE A 849 6.50 -9.00 -37.78
CA ILE A 849 6.60 -10.11 -36.83
C ILE A 849 6.29 -11.47 -37.48
N PHE A 850 5.33 -11.53 -38.41
CA PHE A 850 5.04 -12.78 -39.14
C PHE A 850 6.13 -13.17 -40.14
N GLY A 851 6.92 -12.22 -40.64
CA GLY A 851 8.07 -12.48 -41.52
C GLY A 851 9.35 -12.93 -40.79
N ILE A 852 9.44 -12.77 -39.46
CA ILE A 852 10.66 -13.10 -38.70
C ILE A 852 10.78 -14.61 -38.48
N LYS A 853 11.80 -15.22 -39.08
CA LYS A 853 12.21 -16.61 -38.85
C LYS A 853 12.89 -16.76 -37.48
N ASP A 854 12.79 -17.95 -36.89
CA ASP A 854 13.49 -18.30 -35.65
C ASP A 854 15.01 -18.35 -35.91
N ASP A 855 15.82 -17.74 -35.03
CA ASP A 855 17.29 -17.77 -35.12
C ASP A 855 17.90 -19.07 -34.58
N LYS A 856 17.09 -19.93 -33.94
CA LYS A 856 17.52 -21.14 -33.23
C LYS A 856 16.92 -22.45 -33.78
N GLY A 857 16.08 -22.39 -34.80
CA GLY A 857 15.40 -23.58 -35.33
C GLY A 857 14.47 -23.31 -36.51
N GLU A 858 13.70 -24.32 -36.90
CA GLU A 858 12.78 -24.22 -38.04
C GLU A 858 11.46 -23.52 -37.68
N GLY A 859 10.94 -22.73 -38.62
CA GLY A 859 9.70 -21.97 -38.48
C GLY A 859 9.93 -20.48 -38.20
N HIS A 860 8.90 -19.82 -37.66
CA HIS A 860 8.91 -18.40 -37.35
C HIS A 860 9.05 -18.14 -35.86
N LEU A 861 9.68 -17.02 -35.50
CA LEU A 861 9.95 -16.67 -34.11
C LEU A 861 8.66 -16.51 -33.30
N VAL A 862 7.60 -15.97 -33.92
CA VAL A 862 6.29 -15.76 -33.27
C VAL A 862 5.68 -17.07 -32.72
N ASP A 863 5.89 -18.21 -33.39
CA ASP A 863 5.39 -19.52 -32.94
C ASP A 863 6.21 -20.13 -31.79
N LYS A 864 7.37 -19.51 -31.46
CA LYS A 864 8.21 -19.87 -30.31
C LYS A 864 7.99 -18.94 -29.11
N VAL A 865 7.30 -17.81 -29.29
CA VAL A 865 7.01 -16.86 -28.22
C VAL A 865 5.99 -17.45 -27.26
N LEU A 866 6.32 -17.47 -25.96
CA LEU A 866 5.41 -17.93 -24.92
C LEU A 866 4.18 -17.02 -24.83
N ASP A 867 2.98 -17.61 -24.89
CA ASP A 867 1.67 -16.98 -24.80
C ASP A 867 1.30 -16.52 -23.37
N LYS A 868 2.22 -15.79 -22.73
CA LYS A 868 2.13 -15.31 -21.34
C LYS A 868 2.53 -13.83 -21.28
N THR A 869 1.55 -12.94 -21.45
CA THR A 869 1.81 -11.50 -21.58
C THR A 869 2.10 -10.83 -20.24
N GLY A 870 3.01 -9.86 -20.25
CA GLY A 870 3.25 -8.96 -19.11
C GLY A 870 2.44 -7.68 -19.20
N MET A 871 2.23 -7.01 -18.07
CA MET A 871 1.61 -5.67 -18.00
C MET A 871 2.33 -4.75 -17.02
N LYS A 872 2.35 -3.45 -17.32
CA LYS A 872 3.07 -2.41 -16.53
C LYS A 872 2.14 -1.54 -15.67
N GLY A 873 0.86 -1.90 -15.57
CA GLY A 873 -0.14 -1.27 -14.70
C GLY A 873 -1.07 -0.25 -15.39
N THR A 874 -0.61 0.44 -16.43
CA THR A 874 -1.38 1.53 -17.09
C THR A 874 -2.72 1.10 -17.66
N GLY A 875 -2.82 -0.03 -18.38
CA GLY A 875 -4.11 -0.53 -18.88
C GLY A 875 -5.11 -0.86 -17.76
N LYS A 876 -4.63 -1.38 -16.62
CA LYS A 876 -5.45 -1.60 -15.42
C LYS A 876 -5.94 -0.27 -14.83
N TRP A 877 -5.10 0.74 -14.77
CA TRP A 877 -5.48 2.08 -14.30
C TRP A 877 -6.61 2.70 -15.15
N THR A 878 -6.59 2.50 -16.48
CA THR A 878 -7.68 2.91 -17.37
C THR A 878 -9.00 2.23 -17.00
N VAL A 879 -9.01 0.90 -16.84
CA VAL A 879 -10.19 0.13 -16.42
C VAL A 879 -10.71 0.58 -15.04
N GLN A 880 -9.79 0.82 -14.08
CA GLN A 880 -10.17 1.33 -12.76
C GLN A 880 -10.80 2.73 -12.81
N GLN A 881 -10.43 3.58 -13.77
CA GLN A 881 -11.05 4.90 -13.95
C GLN A 881 -12.32 4.89 -14.79
N ALA A 882 -12.47 3.96 -15.73
CA ALA A 882 -13.74 3.65 -16.39
C ALA A 882 -14.80 3.27 -15.35
N ALA A 883 -14.49 2.31 -14.47
CA ALA A 883 -15.38 1.89 -13.40
C ALA A 883 -15.73 3.01 -12.41
N GLU A 884 -14.73 3.79 -11.94
CA GLU A 884 -14.96 4.90 -10.99
C GLU A 884 -15.85 6.01 -11.58
N LEU A 885 -15.68 6.34 -12.87
CA LEU A 885 -16.50 7.32 -13.59
C LEU A 885 -17.83 6.76 -14.12
N SER A 886 -18.12 5.47 -13.90
CA SER A 886 -19.27 4.77 -14.51
C SER A 886 -19.31 4.84 -16.05
N VAL A 887 -18.14 4.96 -16.69
CA VAL A 887 -18.00 4.95 -18.16
C VAL A 887 -17.71 3.52 -18.62
N PRO A 888 -18.54 2.91 -19.48
CA PRO A 888 -18.28 1.56 -19.98
C PRO A 888 -17.09 1.55 -20.95
N ALA A 889 -16.06 0.74 -20.66
CA ALA A 889 -14.91 0.52 -21.55
C ALA A 889 -14.67 -0.97 -21.86
N PRO A 890 -15.69 -1.75 -22.24
CA PRO A 890 -15.64 -3.21 -22.27
C PRO A 890 -14.63 -3.79 -23.27
N THR A 891 -14.24 -3.05 -24.32
CA THR A 891 -13.17 -3.47 -25.25
C THR A 891 -11.80 -3.40 -24.58
N ILE A 892 -11.56 -2.34 -23.80
CA ILE A 892 -10.32 -2.15 -23.03
C ILE A 892 -10.28 -3.13 -21.85
N GLU A 893 -11.41 -3.37 -21.19
CA GLU A 893 -11.58 -4.38 -20.12
C GLU A 893 -11.25 -5.80 -20.62
N SER A 894 -11.85 -6.24 -21.73
CA SER A 894 -11.54 -7.53 -22.37
C SER A 894 -10.04 -7.68 -22.70
N SER A 895 -9.37 -6.59 -23.10
CA SER A 895 -7.93 -6.60 -23.38
C SER A 895 -7.03 -6.73 -22.15
N LEU A 896 -7.57 -6.49 -20.96
CA LEU A 896 -6.89 -6.71 -19.69
C LEU A 896 -7.13 -8.14 -19.18
N ASP A 897 -8.36 -8.64 -19.29
CA ASP A 897 -8.71 -10.00 -18.88
C ASP A 897 -8.07 -11.08 -19.76
N ALA A 898 -7.99 -10.86 -21.08
CA ALA A 898 -7.22 -11.71 -21.97
C ALA A 898 -5.74 -11.81 -21.56
N ARG A 899 -5.15 -10.72 -21.06
CA ARG A 899 -3.78 -10.71 -20.52
C ARG A 899 -3.68 -11.48 -19.20
N PHE A 900 -4.65 -11.33 -18.28
CA PHE A 900 -4.71 -12.14 -17.06
C PHE A 900 -4.80 -13.64 -17.38
N LEU A 901 -5.70 -14.04 -18.28
CA LEU A 901 -5.85 -15.43 -18.74
C LEU A 901 -4.56 -15.95 -19.40
N SER A 902 -3.88 -15.14 -20.21
CA SER A 902 -2.56 -15.51 -20.76
C SER A 902 -1.54 -15.81 -19.65
N GLY A 903 -1.60 -15.06 -18.55
CA GLY A 903 -0.79 -15.25 -17.34
C GLY A 903 -0.91 -16.65 -16.73
N LEU A 904 -2.12 -17.22 -16.73
CA LEU A 904 -2.47 -18.54 -16.17
C LEU A 904 -2.07 -19.70 -17.10
N LYS A 905 -0.94 -19.59 -17.81
CA LYS A 905 -0.50 -20.58 -18.82
C LYS A 905 -0.55 -22.03 -18.33
N ASP A 906 -0.03 -22.27 -17.13
CA ASP A 906 0.14 -23.61 -16.57
C ASP A 906 -1.22 -24.24 -16.23
N GLU A 907 -2.13 -23.45 -15.65
CA GLU A 907 -3.54 -23.82 -15.42
C GLU A 907 -4.29 -24.07 -16.73
N ARG A 908 -4.08 -23.24 -17.77
CA ARG A 908 -4.67 -23.43 -19.10
C ARG A 908 -4.21 -24.74 -19.77
N VAL A 909 -2.94 -25.12 -19.60
CA VAL A 909 -2.39 -26.36 -20.16
C VAL A 909 -2.99 -27.59 -19.47
N GLU A 910 -3.14 -27.59 -18.15
CA GLU A 910 -3.77 -28.72 -17.45
C GLU A 910 -5.30 -28.76 -17.70
N ALA A 911 -5.97 -27.61 -17.73
CA ALA A 911 -7.39 -27.54 -18.10
C ALA A 911 -7.66 -28.12 -19.50
N ALA A 912 -6.80 -27.82 -20.48
CA ALA A 912 -6.91 -28.38 -21.83
C ALA A 912 -6.81 -29.92 -21.86
N LYS A 913 -5.97 -30.53 -21.00
CA LYS A 913 -5.92 -31.99 -20.84
C LYS A 913 -7.21 -32.52 -20.22
N VAL A 914 -7.64 -31.94 -19.09
CA VAL A 914 -8.84 -32.37 -18.36
C VAL A 914 -10.10 -32.32 -19.24
N PHE A 915 -10.28 -31.27 -20.04
CA PHE A 915 -11.40 -31.19 -20.98
C PHE A 915 -11.29 -32.23 -22.11
N LYS A 916 -10.09 -32.43 -22.68
CA LYS A 916 -9.84 -33.41 -23.74
C LYS A 916 -10.04 -34.85 -23.27
N GLU A 917 -9.58 -35.18 -22.06
CA GLU A 917 -9.83 -36.47 -21.38
C GLU A 917 -11.32 -36.65 -21.02
N GLY A 918 -12.02 -35.56 -20.67
CA GLY A 918 -13.47 -35.53 -20.50
C GLY A 918 -14.29 -35.62 -21.79
N GLY A 919 -13.66 -35.89 -22.94
CA GLY A 919 -14.33 -36.03 -24.25
C GLY A 919 -14.63 -34.71 -24.97
N PHE A 920 -14.24 -33.57 -24.41
CA PHE A 920 -14.38 -32.26 -25.06
C PHE A 920 -13.14 -32.00 -25.93
N GLY A 921 -13.20 -32.54 -27.15
CA GLY A 921 -12.15 -32.36 -28.17
C GLY A 921 -12.12 -30.96 -28.78
N ASP A 922 -11.18 -30.76 -29.70
CA ASP A 922 -10.97 -29.49 -30.40
C ASP A 922 -12.21 -29.11 -31.24
N ILE A 923 -12.89 -28.00 -30.90
CA ILE A 923 -14.13 -27.51 -31.57
C ILE A 923 -13.84 -26.92 -32.97
N LEU A 924 -12.57 -26.90 -33.41
CA LEU A 924 -12.13 -26.37 -34.70
C LEU A 924 -12.68 -27.23 -35.86
N THR A 925 -13.92 -26.97 -36.25
CA THR A 925 -14.61 -27.67 -37.33
C THR A 925 -13.88 -27.51 -38.67
N ASP A 926 -13.81 -28.59 -39.45
CA ASP A 926 -13.45 -28.55 -40.88
C ASP A 926 -14.56 -27.94 -41.76
N GLN A 927 -15.08 -26.78 -41.33
CA GLN A 927 -15.92 -25.93 -42.18
C GLN A 927 -15.07 -25.41 -43.33
N LYS A 928 -15.54 -25.63 -44.57
CA LYS A 928 -14.93 -25.02 -45.76
C LYS A 928 -15.24 -23.52 -45.80
N VAL A 929 -14.41 -22.75 -45.11
CA VAL A 929 -14.45 -21.28 -45.14
C VAL A 929 -13.72 -20.78 -46.39
N ASP A 930 -14.32 -19.84 -47.12
CA ASP A 930 -13.60 -19.07 -48.14
C ASP A 930 -12.57 -18.16 -47.45
N LYS A 931 -11.27 -18.48 -47.61
CA LYS A 931 -10.16 -17.67 -47.07
C LYS A 931 -10.31 -16.19 -47.43
N LYS A 932 -10.70 -15.86 -48.67
CA LYS A 932 -10.78 -14.47 -49.16
C LYS A 932 -11.92 -13.72 -48.49
N GLN A 933 -13.10 -14.32 -48.39
CA GLN A 933 -14.22 -13.72 -47.67
C GLN A 933 -13.93 -13.58 -46.17
N LEU A 934 -13.23 -14.55 -45.56
CA LEU A 934 -12.82 -14.47 -44.16
C LEU A 934 -11.82 -13.33 -43.92
N ILE A 935 -10.82 -13.15 -44.79
CA ILE A 935 -9.84 -12.06 -44.68
C ILE A 935 -10.54 -10.70 -44.72
N ASP A 936 -11.43 -10.46 -45.69
CA ASP A 936 -12.18 -9.20 -45.75
C ASP A 936 -13.16 -9.04 -44.57
N ASP A 937 -13.78 -10.11 -44.11
CA ASP A 937 -14.69 -10.06 -42.96
C ASP A 937 -13.97 -9.75 -41.64
N VAL A 938 -12.81 -10.36 -41.39
CA VAL A 938 -11.97 -10.10 -40.20
C VAL A 938 -11.40 -8.69 -40.26
N ARG A 939 -10.93 -8.22 -41.43
CA ARG A 939 -10.50 -6.83 -41.67
C ARG A 939 -11.59 -5.83 -41.27
N LYS A 940 -12.84 -6.09 -41.68
CA LYS A 940 -14.02 -5.28 -41.35
C LYS A 940 -14.43 -5.36 -39.88
N ALA A 941 -14.35 -6.55 -39.27
CA ALA A 941 -14.61 -6.77 -37.85
C ALA A 941 -13.61 -6.02 -36.95
N LEU A 942 -12.33 -6.08 -37.31
CA LEU A 942 -11.23 -5.38 -36.66
C LEU A 942 -11.44 -3.85 -36.71
N TYR A 943 -11.76 -3.30 -37.88
CA TYR A 943 -12.02 -1.86 -38.03
C TYR A 943 -13.23 -1.38 -37.20
N ALA A 944 -14.35 -2.11 -37.25
CA ALA A 944 -15.54 -1.75 -36.46
C ALA A 944 -15.30 -1.85 -34.94
N SER A 945 -14.54 -2.86 -34.50
CA SER A 945 -14.14 -3.01 -33.10
C SER A 945 -13.16 -1.91 -32.65
N LYS A 946 -12.24 -1.49 -33.54
CA LYS A 946 -11.32 -0.37 -33.29
C LYS A 946 -12.07 0.95 -33.08
N ILE A 947 -13.10 1.26 -33.87
CA ILE A 947 -13.97 2.44 -33.63
C ILE A 947 -14.59 2.40 -32.23
N CYS A 948 -15.04 1.22 -31.77
CA CYS A 948 -15.59 1.06 -30.42
C CYS A 948 -14.55 1.29 -29.30
N SER A 949 -13.32 0.78 -29.46
CA SER A 949 -12.20 1.00 -28.52
C SER A 949 -11.90 2.49 -28.31
N TYR A 950 -11.78 3.25 -29.40
CA TYR A 950 -11.49 4.69 -29.33
C TYR A 950 -12.71 5.48 -28.83
N ALA A 951 -13.94 5.09 -29.20
CA ALA A 951 -15.16 5.69 -28.66
C ALA A 951 -15.21 5.61 -27.12
N GLN A 952 -14.90 4.45 -26.55
CA GLN A 952 -14.84 4.23 -25.11
C GLN A 952 -13.74 5.09 -24.44
N GLY A 953 -12.52 5.08 -25.01
CA GLY A 953 -11.40 5.87 -24.49
C GLY A 953 -11.65 7.37 -24.53
N MET A 954 -12.21 7.90 -25.62
CA MET A 954 -12.48 9.33 -25.75
C MET A 954 -13.62 9.79 -24.81
N ASN A 955 -14.65 8.97 -24.62
CA ASN A 955 -15.70 9.22 -23.62
C ASN A 955 -15.13 9.23 -22.18
N LEU A 956 -14.19 8.35 -21.86
CA LEU A 956 -13.51 8.31 -20.55
C LEU A 956 -12.68 9.58 -20.29
N ILE A 957 -12.00 10.10 -21.32
CA ILE A 957 -11.28 11.38 -21.22
C ILE A 957 -12.27 12.54 -21.02
N ARG A 958 -13.41 12.53 -21.73
CA ARG A 958 -14.43 13.58 -21.58
C ARG A 958 -15.01 13.59 -20.16
N ALA A 959 -15.44 12.44 -19.64
CA ALA A 959 -16.00 12.32 -18.29
C ALA A 959 -15.02 12.78 -17.20
N LYS A 960 -13.72 12.46 -17.30
CA LYS A 960 -12.71 13.00 -16.35
C LYS A 960 -12.48 14.49 -16.54
N SER A 961 -12.50 14.99 -17.79
CA SER A 961 -12.39 16.42 -18.09
C SER A 961 -13.55 17.23 -17.50
N GLU A 962 -14.76 16.68 -17.53
CA GLU A 962 -15.96 17.21 -16.89
C GLU A 962 -15.81 17.21 -15.35
N GLU A 963 -15.51 16.06 -14.73
CA GLU A 963 -15.29 15.91 -13.28
C GLU A 963 -14.27 16.91 -12.73
N LYS A 964 -13.14 17.08 -13.43
CA LYS A 964 -12.00 17.88 -12.98
C LYS A 964 -12.01 19.32 -13.48
N GLY A 965 -12.97 19.70 -14.31
CA GLY A 965 -13.02 21.02 -14.96
C GLY A 965 -11.77 21.33 -15.80
N TRP A 966 -11.19 20.32 -16.47
CA TRP A 966 -9.93 20.46 -17.21
C TRP A 966 -10.08 21.11 -18.59
N GLY A 967 -11.25 20.96 -19.24
CA GLY A 967 -11.51 21.54 -20.57
C GLY A 967 -10.69 20.91 -21.70
N LEU A 968 -10.48 19.58 -21.65
CA LEU A 968 -9.64 18.84 -22.60
C LEU A 968 -10.25 18.84 -24.01
N LYS A 969 -9.47 19.28 -25.00
CA LYS A 969 -9.88 19.35 -26.41
C LYS A 969 -9.66 18.01 -27.11
N LEU A 970 -10.71 17.19 -27.21
CA LEU A 970 -10.63 15.83 -27.77
C LEU A 970 -10.01 15.76 -29.18
N GLY A 971 -10.32 16.69 -30.08
CA GLY A 971 -9.70 16.77 -31.41
C GLY A 971 -8.18 17.01 -31.36
N GLU A 972 -7.69 17.82 -30.42
CA GLU A 972 -6.24 18.03 -30.21
C GLU A 972 -5.55 16.76 -29.68
N LEU A 973 -6.24 15.95 -28.85
CA LEU A 973 -5.71 14.69 -28.37
C LEU A 973 -5.56 13.67 -29.52
N ALA A 974 -6.55 13.59 -30.40
CA ALA A 974 -6.46 12.79 -31.62
C ALA A 974 -5.30 13.29 -32.52
N ARG A 975 -5.16 14.61 -32.70
CA ARG A 975 -4.08 15.23 -33.47
C ARG A 975 -2.69 14.81 -32.97
N ILE A 976 -2.41 14.91 -31.67
CA ILE A 976 -1.09 14.57 -31.12
C ILE A 976 -0.80 13.06 -31.08
N TRP A 977 -1.80 12.21 -31.32
CA TRP A 977 -1.61 10.76 -31.46
C TRP A 977 -1.36 10.33 -32.93
N LYS A 978 -1.67 11.17 -33.93
CA LYS A 978 -1.47 10.83 -35.36
C LYS A 978 -0.04 10.38 -35.71
N GLY A 979 0.97 10.88 -34.99
CA GLY A 979 2.37 10.51 -35.15
C GLY A 979 3.07 10.25 -33.81
N GLY A 980 4.25 9.63 -33.88
CA GLY A 980 5.16 9.43 -32.75
C GLY A 980 4.71 8.47 -31.65
N CYS A 981 3.40 8.26 -31.44
CA CYS A 981 2.87 7.35 -30.43
C CYS A 981 2.83 5.88 -30.91
N ILE A 982 2.42 4.97 -30.03
CA ILE A 982 2.23 3.54 -30.37
C ILE A 982 0.95 3.32 -31.17
N ILE A 983 -0.14 4.00 -30.81
CA ILE A 983 -1.45 3.88 -31.48
C ILE A 983 -1.57 4.70 -32.78
N ARG A 984 -0.44 5.17 -33.33
CA ARG A 984 -0.41 6.07 -34.50
C ARG A 984 -0.98 5.36 -35.73
N ALA A 985 -1.87 6.05 -36.44
CA ALA A 985 -2.72 5.50 -37.49
C ALA A 985 -3.33 6.61 -38.36
N ILE A 986 -3.57 6.34 -39.65
CA ILE A 986 -4.38 7.24 -40.51
C ILE A 986 -5.79 7.47 -39.92
N PHE A 987 -6.30 6.44 -39.24
CA PHE A 987 -7.55 6.42 -38.47
C PHE A 987 -7.72 7.62 -37.51
N LEU A 988 -6.64 8.11 -36.91
CA LEU A 988 -6.69 9.21 -35.95
C LEU A 988 -7.01 10.58 -36.58
N ASP A 989 -6.72 10.76 -37.88
CA ASP A 989 -7.14 11.98 -38.56
C ASP A 989 -8.67 12.06 -38.68
N ARG A 990 -9.33 10.93 -38.97
CA ARG A 990 -10.80 10.85 -38.98
C ARG A 990 -11.41 11.20 -37.62
N ILE A 991 -10.76 10.77 -36.52
CA ILE A 991 -11.20 11.15 -35.17
C ILE A 991 -11.01 12.65 -34.93
N LYS A 992 -9.88 13.24 -35.39
CA LYS A 992 -9.70 14.70 -35.34
C LYS A 992 -10.82 15.40 -36.11
N GLN A 993 -11.07 15.01 -37.36
CA GLN A 993 -12.12 15.59 -38.21
C GLN A 993 -13.52 15.49 -37.57
N ALA A 994 -13.86 14.37 -36.93
CA ALA A 994 -15.13 14.23 -36.20
C ALA A 994 -15.29 15.25 -35.05
N TYR A 995 -14.23 15.50 -34.28
CA TYR A 995 -14.23 16.53 -33.23
C TYR A 995 -14.03 17.96 -33.75
N ASP A 996 -13.47 18.15 -34.95
CA ASP A 996 -13.48 19.44 -35.66
C ASP A 996 -14.89 19.77 -36.16
N ARG A 997 -15.65 18.77 -36.64
CA ARG A 997 -17.07 18.89 -37.03
C ARG A 997 -17.97 19.17 -35.83
N ASN A 998 -17.74 18.50 -34.71
CA ASN A 998 -18.48 18.71 -33.46
C ASN A 998 -17.60 18.46 -32.23
N ALA A 999 -17.17 19.53 -31.56
CA ALA A 999 -16.38 19.43 -30.33
C ALA A 999 -17.16 18.75 -29.18
N GLU A 1000 -18.47 18.94 -29.14
CA GLU A 1000 -19.40 18.40 -28.12
C GLU A 1000 -19.98 17.04 -28.53
N LEU A 1001 -19.26 16.27 -29.37
CA LEU A 1001 -19.69 14.96 -29.84
C LEU A 1001 -19.81 13.96 -28.67
N ALA A 1002 -21.06 13.61 -28.33
CA ALA A 1002 -21.39 12.76 -27.20
C ALA A 1002 -20.76 11.35 -27.26
N ASN A 1003 -20.50 10.82 -28.46
CA ASN A 1003 -19.83 9.55 -28.70
C ASN A 1003 -19.30 9.49 -30.15
N LEU A 1004 -18.10 8.95 -30.37
CA LEU A 1004 -17.55 8.76 -31.72
C LEU A 1004 -18.46 7.90 -32.63
N LEU A 1005 -19.25 7.00 -32.04
CA LEU A 1005 -20.23 6.15 -32.76
C LEU A 1005 -21.39 6.92 -33.41
N VAL A 1006 -21.61 8.20 -33.09
CA VAL A 1006 -22.69 9.03 -33.67
C VAL A 1006 -22.19 10.15 -34.58
N ASP A 1007 -20.89 10.19 -34.89
CA ASP A 1007 -20.41 10.97 -36.03
C ASP A 1007 -20.93 10.34 -37.34
N PRO A 1008 -21.41 11.13 -38.33
CA PRO A 1008 -22.04 10.59 -39.54
C PRO A 1008 -21.14 9.66 -40.38
N GLU A 1009 -19.82 9.89 -40.39
CA GLU A 1009 -18.90 9.04 -41.13
C GLU A 1009 -18.66 7.73 -40.39
N PHE A 1010 -18.30 7.78 -39.10
CA PHE A 1010 -18.08 6.57 -38.31
C PHE A 1010 -19.34 5.70 -38.18
N ALA A 1011 -20.53 6.31 -38.09
CA ALA A 1011 -21.80 5.60 -38.14
C ALA A 1011 -21.97 4.82 -39.46
N LYS A 1012 -21.67 5.45 -40.61
CA LYS A 1012 -21.69 4.81 -41.93
C LYS A 1012 -20.71 3.63 -42.00
N GLU A 1013 -19.45 3.82 -41.60
CA GLU A 1013 -18.41 2.78 -41.64
C GLU A 1013 -18.82 1.52 -40.86
N ILE A 1014 -19.55 1.67 -39.74
CA ILE A 1014 -20.07 0.56 -38.93
C ILE A 1014 -21.30 -0.08 -39.57
N ILE A 1015 -22.23 0.70 -40.12
CA ILE A 1015 -23.41 0.17 -40.84
C ILE A 1015 -22.99 -0.74 -42.00
N GLU A 1016 -21.95 -0.35 -42.74
CA GLU A 1016 -21.39 -1.12 -43.86
C GLU A 1016 -20.63 -2.38 -43.42
N ARG A 1017 -20.09 -2.41 -42.19
CA ARG A 1017 -19.24 -3.52 -41.69
C ARG A 1017 -19.93 -4.46 -40.70
N GLN A 1018 -21.01 -4.07 -40.05
CA GLN A 1018 -21.60 -4.86 -38.95
C GLN A 1018 -22.06 -6.26 -39.37
N SER A 1019 -22.45 -6.47 -40.64
CA SER A 1019 -22.79 -7.81 -41.16
C SER A 1019 -21.58 -8.76 -41.19
N ALA A 1020 -20.41 -8.25 -41.61
CA ALA A 1020 -19.16 -9.00 -41.61
C ALA A 1020 -18.68 -9.27 -40.18
N TRP A 1021 -18.74 -8.24 -39.34
CA TRP A 1021 -18.37 -8.31 -37.92
C TRP A 1021 -19.17 -9.38 -37.15
N ARG A 1022 -20.49 -9.45 -37.39
CA ARG A 1022 -21.35 -10.51 -36.83
C ARG A 1022 -20.96 -11.89 -37.33
N ARG A 1023 -20.62 -12.05 -38.62
CA ARG A 1023 -20.16 -13.34 -39.16
C ARG A 1023 -18.88 -13.80 -38.46
N VAL A 1024 -17.90 -12.91 -38.27
CA VAL A 1024 -16.65 -13.22 -37.56
C VAL A 1024 -16.93 -13.66 -36.12
N VAL A 1025 -17.69 -12.88 -35.34
CA VAL A 1025 -18.00 -13.22 -33.95
C VAL A 1025 -18.76 -14.56 -33.84
N CYS A 1026 -19.77 -14.79 -34.68
CA CYS A 1026 -20.51 -16.06 -34.69
C CYS A 1026 -19.63 -17.25 -35.11
N LEU A 1027 -18.76 -17.07 -36.12
CA LEU A 1027 -17.83 -18.10 -36.58
C LEU A 1027 -16.78 -18.43 -35.51
N SER A 1028 -16.22 -17.43 -34.82
CA SER A 1028 -15.30 -17.62 -33.69
C SER A 1028 -15.96 -18.48 -32.60
N ILE A 1029 -17.15 -18.09 -32.15
CA ILE A 1029 -17.92 -18.82 -31.12
C ILE A 1029 -18.21 -20.25 -31.56
N ASN A 1030 -18.69 -20.46 -32.79
CA ASN A 1030 -18.99 -21.79 -33.33
C ASN A 1030 -17.75 -22.67 -33.53
N SER A 1031 -16.56 -22.09 -33.65
CA SER A 1031 -15.28 -22.79 -33.82
C SER A 1031 -14.49 -22.95 -32.51
N GLY A 1032 -15.02 -22.47 -31.38
CA GLY A 1032 -14.33 -22.47 -30.09
C GLY A 1032 -13.21 -21.42 -29.93
N ILE A 1033 -13.09 -20.46 -30.85
CA ILE A 1033 -12.08 -19.41 -30.81
C ILE A 1033 -12.59 -18.20 -30.02
N SER A 1034 -11.80 -17.76 -29.05
CA SER A 1034 -12.18 -16.74 -28.07
C SER A 1034 -11.81 -15.34 -28.56
N THR A 1035 -12.82 -14.57 -29.00
CA THR A 1035 -12.66 -13.18 -29.46
C THR A 1035 -13.33 -12.17 -28.49
N PRO A 1036 -12.84 -12.04 -27.24
CA PRO A 1036 -13.50 -11.23 -26.21
C PRO A 1036 -13.50 -9.73 -26.52
N GLY A 1037 -12.46 -9.20 -27.17
CA GLY A 1037 -12.37 -7.81 -27.61
C GLY A 1037 -13.38 -7.49 -28.71
N MET A 1038 -13.45 -8.31 -29.76
CA MET A 1038 -14.43 -8.11 -30.85
C MET A 1038 -15.87 -8.32 -30.37
N SER A 1039 -16.09 -9.34 -29.53
CA SER A 1039 -17.42 -9.65 -28.97
C SER A 1039 -17.92 -8.57 -28.02
N ALA A 1040 -17.07 -8.08 -27.11
CA ALA A 1040 -17.40 -6.97 -26.21
C ALA A 1040 -17.63 -5.66 -26.97
N SER A 1041 -16.86 -5.40 -28.02
CA SER A 1041 -17.05 -4.25 -28.90
C SER A 1041 -18.41 -4.31 -29.62
N LEU A 1042 -18.83 -5.49 -30.09
CA LEU A 1042 -20.12 -5.69 -30.74
C LEU A 1042 -21.28 -5.52 -29.74
N ALA A 1043 -21.15 -6.08 -28.54
CA ALA A 1043 -22.12 -5.92 -27.46
C ALA A 1043 -22.25 -4.45 -27.01
N TYR A 1044 -21.14 -3.70 -26.96
CA TYR A 1044 -21.14 -2.26 -26.70
C TYR A 1044 -21.90 -1.49 -27.78
N PHE A 1045 -21.62 -1.73 -29.08
CA PHE A 1045 -22.35 -1.10 -30.18
C PHE A 1045 -23.84 -1.43 -30.16
N ASP A 1046 -24.20 -2.72 -30.02
CA ASP A 1046 -25.61 -3.16 -29.98
C ASP A 1046 -26.37 -2.67 -28.74
N SER A 1047 -25.68 -2.40 -27.63
CA SER A 1047 -26.29 -1.78 -26.45
C SER A 1047 -26.44 -0.27 -26.63
N TYR A 1048 -25.39 0.42 -27.08
CA TYR A 1048 -25.36 1.88 -27.20
C TYR A 1048 -26.37 2.43 -28.22
N ARG A 1049 -26.63 1.69 -29.31
CA ARG A 1049 -27.57 2.11 -30.36
C ARG A 1049 -29.07 1.85 -30.06
N ARG A 1050 -29.42 1.36 -28.86
CA ARG A 1050 -30.78 0.93 -28.51
C ARG A 1050 -31.44 1.90 -27.52
N GLU A 1051 -32.59 2.46 -27.90
CA GLU A 1051 -33.49 3.21 -27.00
C GLU A 1051 -33.84 2.40 -25.74
N ARG A 1052 -34.12 1.09 -25.90
CA ARG A 1052 -34.57 0.22 -24.80
C ARG A 1052 -33.64 -0.95 -24.56
N LEU A 1053 -33.09 -1.00 -23.36
CA LEU A 1053 -32.26 -2.06 -22.81
C LEU A 1053 -33.01 -2.85 -21.72
N PRO A 1054 -32.63 -4.11 -21.42
CA PRO A 1054 -33.26 -4.95 -20.38
C PRO A 1054 -33.06 -4.45 -18.94
N ALA A 1055 -32.45 -3.27 -18.74
CA ALA A 1055 -32.27 -2.64 -17.44
C ALA A 1055 -33.62 -2.35 -16.72
N ASN A 1056 -34.73 -2.26 -17.45
CA ASN A 1056 -36.06 -2.17 -16.86
C ASN A 1056 -36.42 -3.38 -15.96
N LEU A 1057 -36.01 -4.59 -16.34
CA LEU A 1057 -36.18 -5.79 -15.51
C LEU A 1057 -35.24 -5.76 -14.30
N VAL A 1058 -34.01 -5.25 -14.45
CA VAL A 1058 -33.06 -5.09 -13.35
C VAL A 1058 -33.59 -4.07 -12.32
N GLN A 1059 -34.18 -2.97 -12.78
CA GLN A 1059 -34.85 -1.98 -11.92
C GLN A 1059 -36.05 -2.60 -11.17
N ALA A 1060 -36.91 -3.36 -11.88
CA ALA A 1060 -38.02 -4.06 -11.24
C ALA A 1060 -37.54 -5.09 -10.20
N GLN A 1061 -36.45 -5.82 -10.47
CA GLN A 1061 -35.83 -6.74 -9.50
C GLN A 1061 -35.30 -5.99 -8.26
N ARG A 1062 -34.56 -4.89 -8.47
CA ARG A 1062 -34.03 -4.04 -7.39
C ARG A 1062 -35.14 -3.49 -6.49
N ASP A 1063 -36.26 -3.08 -7.07
CA ASP A 1063 -37.43 -2.63 -6.30
C ASP A 1063 -38.13 -3.81 -5.59
N TYR A 1064 -38.24 -4.98 -6.24
CA TYR A 1064 -38.85 -6.19 -5.66
C TYR A 1064 -38.14 -6.63 -4.37
N PHE A 1065 -36.81 -6.79 -4.39
CA PHE A 1065 -36.08 -7.33 -3.24
C PHE A 1065 -35.61 -6.26 -2.23
N GLY A 1066 -35.49 -5.00 -2.64
CA GLY A 1066 -34.80 -3.96 -1.87
C GLY A 1066 -35.55 -2.64 -1.73
N ALA A 1067 -36.77 -2.51 -2.28
CA ALA A 1067 -37.54 -1.26 -2.33
C ALA A 1067 -36.72 -0.06 -2.86
N HIS A 1068 -35.80 -0.33 -3.80
CA HIS A 1068 -34.87 0.66 -4.34
C HIS A 1068 -35.51 1.71 -5.27
N THR A 1069 -36.82 1.60 -5.52
CA THR A 1069 -37.60 2.41 -6.47
C THR A 1069 -37.17 2.29 -7.92
N TYR A 1070 -38.04 2.73 -8.82
CA TYR A 1070 -37.79 2.84 -10.26
C TYR A 1070 -38.55 4.04 -10.85
N GLU A 1071 -38.06 4.56 -11.97
CA GLU A 1071 -38.72 5.61 -12.76
C GLU A 1071 -39.58 4.97 -13.86
N ARG A 1072 -40.54 5.74 -14.39
CA ARG A 1072 -41.47 5.28 -15.43
C ARG A 1072 -41.28 6.05 -16.74
N THR A 1073 -41.60 5.39 -17.85
CA THR A 1073 -41.54 6.00 -19.20
C THR A 1073 -42.79 6.81 -19.57
N ASP A 1074 -43.84 6.74 -18.76
CA ASP A 1074 -45.16 7.34 -19.00
C ASP A 1074 -45.59 8.37 -17.93
N VAL A 1075 -44.86 8.46 -16.81
CA VAL A 1075 -45.10 9.42 -15.72
C VAL A 1075 -43.78 9.79 -15.07
N GLU A 1076 -43.50 11.08 -14.89
CA GLU A 1076 -42.30 11.53 -14.16
C GLU A 1076 -42.38 11.18 -12.66
N GLY A 1077 -41.23 10.85 -12.07
CA GLY A 1077 -41.09 10.60 -10.62
C GLY A 1077 -40.50 9.22 -10.28
N SER A 1078 -40.32 9.01 -8.98
CA SER A 1078 -39.83 7.76 -8.39
C SER A 1078 -41.01 6.94 -7.84
N PHE A 1079 -41.08 5.66 -8.23
CA PHE A 1079 -42.17 4.74 -7.90
C PHE A 1079 -41.64 3.52 -7.15
N HIS A 1080 -42.42 3.04 -6.18
CA HIS A 1080 -42.23 1.74 -5.52
C HIS A 1080 -43.49 0.90 -5.69
N THR A 1081 -43.35 -0.40 -5.90
CA THR A 1081 -44.47 -1.34 -6.02
C THR A 1081 -44.40 -2.42 -4.95
N GLU A 1082 -45.52 -2.75 -4.30
CA GLU A 1082 -45.62 -3.86 -3.33
C GLU A 1082 -45.65 -5.23 -4.05
N TRP A 1083 -44.61 -5.56 -4.82
CA TRP A 1083 -44.60 -6.69 -5.77
C TRP A 1083 -45.03 -8.03 -5.17
N PHE A 1084 -44.58 -8.34 -3.95
CA PHE A 1084 -44.91 -9.59 -3.25
C PHE A 1084 -46.41 -9.72 -2.90
N LYS A 1085 -47.06 -8.59 -2.58
CA LYS A 1085 -48.49 -8.49 -2.24
C LYS A 1085 -49.34 -8.76 -3.47
N ILE A 1086 -49.01 -8.10 -4.58
CA ILE A 1086 -49.67 -8.25 -5.88
C ILE A 1086 -49.49 -9.69 -6.40
N ALA A 1087 -48.26 -10.22 -6.36
CA ALA A 1087 -47.93 -11.57 -6.82
C ALA A 1087 -48.55 -12.69 -5.95
N ARG A 1088 -48.92 -12.41 -4.70
CA ARG A 1088 -49.76 -13.31 -3.88
C ARG A 1088 -51.23 -13.21 -4.23
N GLN A 1089 -51.76 -11.99 -4.41
CA GLN A 1089 -53.17 -11.76 -4.74
C GLN A 1089 -53.58 -12.28 -6.12
N SER A 1090 -52.66 -12.33 -7.09
CA SER A 1090 -52.89 -13.01 -8.37
C SER A 1090 -52.85 -14.54 -8.22
N LYS A 1091 -51.90 -15.08 -7.46
CA LYS A 1091 -51.81 -16.52 -7.14
C LYS A 1091 -52.93 -17.07 -6.23
N SER A 1092 -53.78 -16.20 -5.67
CA SER A 1092 -55.01 -16.59 -4.96
C SER A 1092 -56.28 -16.33 -5.79
N LYS A 1093 -56.14 -16.05 -7.09
CA LYS A 1093 -57.22 -15.88 -8.08
C LYS A 1093 -57.08 -16.80 -9.29
N MET A 1094 -55.99 -17.57 -9.34
CA MET A 1094 -55.84 -18.80 -10.12
C MET A 1094 -55.97 -19.99 -9.17
#